data_AF-A0AAW0J7S2-F1
#
_entry.id   AF-A0AAW0J7S2-F1
#
_cell.length_a   1.000
_cell.length_b   1.000
_cell.length_c   1.000
_cell.angle_alpha   90.00
_cell.angle_beta   90.00
_cell.angle_gamma   90.00
#
_symmetry.space_group_name_H-M   'P 1'
#
loop_
_entity.id
_entity.type
_entity.pdbx_description
1 polymer ?
#
loop_
_entity_poly.entity_id
_entity_poly.type
_entity_poly.pdbx_seq_one_letter_code
_entity_poly.pdbx_strand_id
1 'polypeptide(L)'
;MRTESSNKTDGVQIHQTRILPDFLQSGNLKYVKLASQLNPNDIHQIWLQLHYNLVSVIIFTIVIFGSTVYIMARPRSIFLVDYSCYRPPSHLQFKFQRFMENSKLIGVFDESSLEFKRKIFERSGIGEETYAPEALHFVPPRPSMAKAREEAEQVMFGALDNLFANTNVKAKDIVSNLNRKYPKTMSSSPTNKADGVQIHQSRILPDFLQSVNLKYVKLGYHYLVSHLLTLCLVPLMTMIIVQASQLNPNDIHQLWLQLQYNLVSVVIFSTIVVFGSTVYIMTRPRSIYLVDYSCYRPPSHLQAPFHRFMEHSKLTGDFDESSLEFQRKILERSGIGEETYVPEAMHFIPPRPSMAKAREEAEQVMFGALDNLFANTKVKAKDIGILVVNCSLFNPTPSLSAMIVNKYKLRGNVKSFNLGGMGCSAGVIAIDLAKDMLQLHRNTYAVVVSTENITQNWYFGNKKSMLIPNCLFRVGGAAVLLSNKAFDKQRAKYKLVHVVRTHCGADDKAFRCVYQEQDDVGKTGVSLSKDLMAIAGGALKTNITTMGPLVLPISEQLLFFSTLVAKKLFNAKKKPYIPDFKLAFDHFCIHAGGRAVIDELEKNLQLLPVHVEASRMTLHRFGNTSSSSIWYELAYTEAKGRIRKRNRVWQIAFGSGFKCNSAVWEALRNVKPSANSPWEDCIHKYPVQIAA
;
A
#
# COMPACT_ATOMS: atom_id res chain seq x y z
N MET A 1 -24.69 31.06 46.27
CA MET A 1 -24.28 32.44 46.59
C MET A 1 -23.03 32.76 45.78
N ARG A 2 -22.98 33.99 45.21
CA ARG A 2 -21.81 34.71 44.68
C ARG A 2 -20.54 34.47 45.53
N THR A 3 -19.28 34.55 45.10
CA THR A 3 -18.52 34.97 43.90
C THR A 3 -17.05 34.66 44.24
N GLU A 4 -16.20 34.32 43.27
CA GLU A 4 -14.88 34.94 43.01
C GLU A 4 -13.96 34.04 42.18
N SER A 5 -13.37 34.67 41.16
CA SER A 5 -12.36 34.13 40.26
C SER A 5 -10.99 34.09 40.91
N SER A 6 -10.22 33.01 40.75
CA SER A 6 -8.79 33.12 40.45
C SER A 6 -8.22 31.80 39.94
N ASN A 7 -7.39 31.90 38.89
CA ASN A 7 -6.45 30.92 38.38
C ASN A 7 -5.95 29.89 39.42
N LYS A 8 -6.03 28.60 39.06
CA LYS A 8 -4.94 27.64 39.26
C LYS A 8 -5.19 26.40 38.39
N THR A 9 -4.27 26.20 37.46
CA THR A 9 -4.03 24.96 36.73
C THR A 9 -3.64 23.87 37.73
N ASP A 10 -4.57 22.96 38.04
CA ASP A 10 -4.22 21.71 38.70
C ASP A 10 -3.73 20.72 37.65
N GLY A 11 -2.40 20.63 37.56
CA GLY A 11 -1.71 19.62 36.79
C GLY A 11 -2.00 18.23 37.38
N VAL A 12 -2.56 17.37 36.55
CA VAL A 12 -2.62 15.92 36.81
C VAL A 12 -1.17 15.42 36.89
N GLN A 13 -0.70 15.19 38.13
CA GLN A 13 0.54 14.49 38.40
C GLN A 13 0.41 13.05 37.91
N ILE A 14 0.95 12.77 36.72
CA ILE A 14 1.24 11.40 36.31
C ILE A 14 2.40 10.93 37.17
N HIS A 15 2.13 9.95 38.04
CA HIS A 15 3.13 9.24 38.82
C HIS A 15 4.27 8.78 37.89
N GLN A 16 5.42 9.45 37.99
CA GLN A 16 6.69 8.92 37.54
C GLN A 16 6.94 7.62 38.31
N THR A 17 6.78 6.50 37.61
CA THR A 17 7.23 5.19 38.09
C THR A 17 8.74 5.29 38.31
N ARG A 18 9.13 5.48 39.58
CA ARG A 18 10.49 5.34 40.09
C ARG A 18 10.94 3.91 39.85
N ILE A 19 11.53 3.63 38.68
CA ILE A 19 12.33 2.42 38.44
C ILE A 19 13.72 2.83 37.91
N LEU A 20 14.18 4.02 38.29
CA LEU A 20 15.51 4.52 37.93
C LEU A 20 16.49 4.69 39.10
N PRO A 21 16.11 4.66 40.40
CA PRO A 21 17.13 4.63 41.46
C PRO A 21 17.72 3.23 41.72
N ASP A 22 16.94 2.15 41.55
CA ASP A 22 17.38 0.81 41.96
C ASP A 22 18.19 0.07 40.89
N PHE A 23 18.00 0.40 39.61
CA PHE A 23 18.84 -0.14 38.53
C PHE A 23 20.23 0.53 38.48
N LEU A 24 20.41 1.67 39.18
CA LEU A 24 21.71 2.33 39.32
C LEU A 24 22.62 1.64 40.34
N GLN A 25 22.12 0.68 41.13
CA GLN A 25 22.91 -0.06 42.12
C GLN A 25 23.39 -1.44 41.68
N SER A 26 22.87 -2.02 40.59
CA SER A 26 23.27 -3.36 40.15
C SER A 26 24.09 -3.37 38.86
N GLY A 27 25.42 -3.32 39.00
CA GLY A 27 26.37 -3.98 38.09
C GLY A 27 26.70 -3.29 36.76
N ASN A 28 27.97 -2.86 36.64
CA ASN A 28 28.72 -2.58 35.40
C ASN A 28 28.63 -1.21 34.70
N LEU A 29 28.52 -0.11 35.46
CA LEU A 29 28.83 1.25 34.96
C LEU A 29 30.20 1.81 35.41
N LYS A 30 31.07 0.99 36.01
CA LYS A 30 32.42 1.42 36.44
C LYS A 30 33.27 2.02 35.29
N TYR A 31 33.05 1.59 34.05
CA TYR A 31 33.83 2.06 32.89
C TYR A 31 33.32 3.36 32.27
N VAL A 32 32.03 3.69 32.42
CA VAL A 32 31.42 4.88 31.78
C VAL A 32 31.60 6.13 32.64
N LYS A 33 31.59 6.00 33.98
CA LYS A 33 31.90 7.11 34.90
C LYS A 33 33.39 7.48 34.89
N LEU A 34 34.27 6.54 34.54
CA LEU A 34 35.70 6.79 34.37
C LEU A 34 35.96 7.70 33.15
N ALA A 35 35.17 7.56 32.09
CA ALA A 35 35.34 8.32 30.86
C ALA A 35 34.94 9.81 30.99
N SER A 36 34.08 10.17 31.93
CA SER A 36 33.62 11.55 32.14
C SER A 36 34.49 12.36 33.11
N GLN A 37 35.57 11.78 33.66
CA GLN A 37 36.49 12.44 34.61
C GLN A 37 37.91 12.59 34.06
N LEU A 38 38.16 12.24 32.79
CA LEU A 38 39.50 12.28 32.20
C LEU A 38 39.88 13.70 31.79
N ASN A 39 40.97 14.20 32.37
CA ASN A 39 41.59 15.48 32.02
C ASN A 39 42.31 15.34 30.66
N PRO A 40 42.55 16.42 29.87
CA PRO A 40 43.25 16.32 28.58
C PRO A 40 44.66 15.70 28.66
N ASN A 41 45.32 15.82 29.83
CA ASN A 41 46.62 15.19 30.09
C ASN A 41 46.52 13.68 30.37
N ASP A 42 45.38 13.18 30.87
CA ASP A 42 45.15 11.74 31.04
C ASP A 42 44.91 11.05 29.69
N ILE A 43 44.31 11.76 28.73
CA ILE A 43 44.17 11.29 27.35
C ILE A 43 45.54 11.11 26.70
N HIS A 44 46.50 12.00 26.98
CA HIS A 44 47.87 11.90 26.47
C HIS A 44 48.64 10.73 27.12
N GLN A 45 48.44 10.46 28.41
CA GLN A 45 49.02 9.29 29.09
C GLN A 45 48.37 7.98 28.63
N ILE A 46 47.06 7.95 28.42
CA ILE A 46 46.35 6.81 27.80
C ILE A 46 46.87 6.57 26.38
N TRP A 47 47.19 7.62 25.62
CA TRP A 47 47.80 7.54 24.29
C TRP A 47 49.22 6.96 24.31
N LEU A 48 50.01 7.31 25.32
CA LEU A 48 51.35 6.74 25.57
C LEU A 48 51.28 5.27 26.02
N GLN A 49 50.25 4.88 26.77
CA GLN A 49 50.05 3.49 27.23
C GLN A 49 49.39 2.59 26.17
N LEU A 50 48.63 3.19 25.24
CA LEU A 50 48.10 2.56 24.02
C LEU A 50 49.18 2.16 23.02
N HIS A 51 50.41 2.68 23.18
CA HIS A 51 51.49 2.47 22.24
C HIS A 51 52.04 1.03 22.21
N TYR A 52 51.64 0.12 23.13
CA TYR A 52 52.25 -1.21 23.22
C TYR A 52 51.39 -2.42 23.59
N ASN A 53 50.08 -2.32 23.86
CA ASN A 53 49.31 -3.50 24.28
C ASN A 53 48.13 -3.81 23.35
N LEU A 54 48.20 -4.98 22.70
CA LEU A 54 47.13 -5.63 21.93
C LEU A 54 45.78 -5.58 22.67
N VAL A 55 45.81 -5.67 24.00
CA VAL A 55 44.65 -5.58 24.91
C VAL A 55 43.92 -4.25 24.76
N SER A 56 44.62 -3.12 24.67
CA SER A 56 44.00 -1.78 24.55
C SER A 56 43.31 -1.59 23.20
N VAL A 57 43.89 -2.12 22.12
CA VAL A 57 43.27 -2.08 20.78
C VAL A 57 42.04 -2.99 20.69
N ILE A 58 42.09 -4.17 21.32
CA ILE A 58 40.94 -5.08 21.43
C ILE A 58 39.82 -4.41 22.23
N ILE A 59 40.12 -3.80 23.38
CA ILE A 59 39.11 -3.10 24.20
C ILE A 59 38.49 -1.94 23.40
N PHE A 60 39.30 -1.13 22.72
CA PHE A 60 38.79 -0.02 21.92
C PHE A 60 37.90 -0.48 20.76
N THR A 61 38.29 -1.58 20.09
CA THR A 61 37.48 -2.23 19.05
C THR A 61 36.15 -2.74 19.59
N ILE A 62 36.15 -3.43 20.74
CA ILE A 62 34.94 -3.94 21.40
C ILE A 62 34.03 -2.78 21.80
N VAL A 63 34.58 -1.67 22.31
CA VAL A 63 33.82 -0.50 22.72
C VAL A 63 33.21 0.20 21.51
N ILE A 64 33.94 0.43 20.42
CA ILE A 64 33.39 1.04 19.19
C ILE A 64 32.34 0.13 18.57
N PHE A 65 32.62 -1.17 18.47
CA PHE A 65 31.69 -2.13 17.90
C PHE A 65 30.42 -2.25 18.75
N GLY A 66 30.57 -2.44 20.06
CA GLY A 66 29.47 -2.51 21.02
C GLY A 66 28.64 -1.23 21.04
N SER A 67 29.29 -0.06 21.04
CA SER A 67 28.60 1.24 20.99
C SER A 67 27.85 1.44 19.67
N THR A 68 28.45 1.05 18.55
CA THR A 68 27.78 1.18 17.24
C THR A 68 26.60 0.24 17.11
N VAL A 69 26.77 -1.03 17.49
CA VAL A 69 25.68 -2.01 17.51
C VAL A 69 24.57 -1.53 18.44
N TYR A 70 24.92 -0.98 19.60
CA TYR A 70 23.96 -0.40 20.54
C TYR A 70 23.23 0.81 19.95
N ILE A 71 23.92 1.77 19.34
CA ILE A 71 23.32 2.95 18.70
C ILE A 71 22.41 2.55 17.54
N MET A 72 22.83 1.58 16.71
CA MET A 72 22.06 1.09 15.57
C MET A 72 20.88 0.20 15.96
N ALA A 73 21.01 -0.56 17.05
CA ALA A 73 19.94 -1.41 17.58
C ALA A 73 18.98 -0.64 18.50
N ARG A 74 19.36 0.57 18.95
CA ARG A 74 18.51 1.41 19.79
C ARG A 74 17.22 1.69 19.03
N PRO A 75 16.04 1.29 19.57
CA PRO A 75 14.79 1.62 18.94
C PRO A 75 14.69 3.14 18.82
N ARG A 76 14.33 3.63 17.63
CA ARG A 76 14.06 5.05 17.45
C ARG A 76 12.86 5.39 18.30
N SER A 77 13.03 6.31 19.24
CA SER A 77 11.93 6.84 20.02
C SER A 77 10.91 7.46 19.07
N ILE A 78 9.67 7.01 19.17
CA ILE A 78 8.54 7.68 18.53
C ILE A 78 8.06 8.72 19.53
N PHE A 79 8.18 9.99 19.16
CA PHE A 79 7.72 11.09 19.99
C PHE A 79 6.32 11.49 19.52
N LEU A 80 5.37 11.55 20.45
CA LEU A 80 4.13 12.28 20.22
C LEU A 80 4.50 13.77 20.21
N VAL A 81 4.49 14.38 19.01
CA VAL A 81 4.91 15.77 18.85
C VAL A 81 3.82 16.72 19.30
N ASP A 82 2.59 16.46 18.86
CA ASP A 82 1.41 17.22 19.24
C ASP A 82 0.17 16.33 19.04
N TYR A 83 -0.92 16.64 19.72
CA TYR A 83 -2.22 16.03 19.51
C TYR A 83 -3.32 17.07 19.71
N SER A 84 -4.39 16.93 18.95
CA SER A 84 -5.57 17.76 19.12
C SER A 84 -6.81 16.90 19.14
N CYS A 85 -7.70 17.21 20.07
CA CYS A 85 -9.03 16.63 20.12
C CYS A 85 -10.00 17.66 19.54
N TYR A 86 -10.83 17.23 18.59
CA TYR A 86 -11.91 18.07 18.09
C TYR A 86 -13.00 18.19 19.14
N ARG A 87 -13.31 19.42 19.56
CA ARG A 87 -14.53 19.73 20.30
C ARG A 87 -15.60 20.17 19.30
N PRO A 88 -16.69 19.42 19.14
CA PRO A 88 -17.77 19.83 18.25
C PRO A 88 -18.39 21.16 18.69
N PRO A 89 -18.92 21.97 17.76
CA PRO A 89 -19.61 23.21 18.09
C PRO A 89 -20.80 22.96 19.03
N SER A 90 -21.12 23.94 19.86
CA SER A 90 -22.14 23.82 20.93
C SER A 90 -23.52 23.41 20.45
N HIS A 91 -23.88 23.74 19.20
CA HIS A 91 -25.17 23.33 18.63
C HIS A 91 -25.30 21.81 18.40
N LEU A 92 -24.19 21.06 18.38
CA LEU A 92 -24.19 19.60 18.33
C LEU A 92 -24.25 18.95 19.72
N GLN A 93 -24.34 19.74 20.79
CA GLN A 93 -24.48 19.24 22.14
C GLN A 93 -25.80 18.48 22.28
N PHE A 94 -25.70 17.21 22.64
CA PHE A 94 -26.76 16.25 22.67
C PHE A 94 -27.12 15.92 24.12
N LYS A 95 -28.37 16.23 24.50
CA LYS A 95 -28.90 15.87 25.81
C LYS A 95 -29.59 14.51 25.74
N PHE A 96 -29.10 13.55 26.51
CA PHE A 96 -29.66 12.20 26.55
C PHE A 96 -31.15 12.18 26.89
N GLN A 97 -31.59 13.04 27.81
CA GLN A 97 -33.02 13.14 28.16
C GLN A 97 -33.88 13.50 26.94
N ARG A 98 -33.42 14.44 26.12
CA ARG A 98 -34.09 14.83 24.86
C ARG A 98 -34.08 13.69 23.83
N PHE A 99 -33.01 12.90 23.77
CA PHE A 99 -32.97 11.71 22.92
C PHE A 99 -33.96 10.62 23.36
N MET A 100 -34.09 10.40 24.66
CA MET A 100 -35.05 9.45 25.22
C MET A 100 -36.48 9.90 24.97
N GLU A 101 -36.77 11.19 25.13
CA GLU A 101 -38.06 11.81 24.79
C GLU A 101 -38.37 11.67 23.30
N ASN A 102 -37.43 12.03 22.43
CA ASN A 102 -37.57 11.90 20.98
C ASN A 102 -37.75 10.42 20.56
N SER A 103 -36.99 9.50 21.15
CA SER A 103 -37.10 8.07 20.88
C SER A 103 -38.46 7.50 21.29
N LYS A 104 -39.02 7.99 22.39
CA LYS A 104 -40.37 7.65 22.85
C LYS A 104 -41.46 8.20 21.91
N LEU A 105 -41.29 9.45 21.44
CA LEU A 105 -42.21 10.12 20.51
C LEU A 105 -42.32 9.40 19.15
N ILE A 106 -41.21 8.83 18.64
CA ILE A 106 -41.21 8.13 17.35
C ILE A 106 -41.69 6.67 17.48
N GLY A 107 -41.81 6.15 18.71
CA GLY A 107 -42.25 4.77 18.95
C GLY A 107 -41.30 3.69 18.41
N VAL A 108 -40.03 4.05 18.13
CA VAL A 108 -39.03 3.13 17.54
C VAL A 108 -38.54 2.09 18.55
N PHE A 109 -38.59 2.41 19.84
CA PHE A 109 -38.11 1.56 20.93
C PHE A 109 -39.23 1.36 21.94
N ASP A 110 -39.42 0.10 22.35
CA ASP A 110 -40.30 -0.22 23.48
C ASP A 110 -39.74 0.32 24.81
N GLU A 111 -40.57 0.36 25.86
CA GLU A 111 -40.15 0.88 27.16
C GLU A 111 -38.99 0.09 27.79
N SER A 112 -38.88 -1.22 27.53
CA SER A 112 -37.78 -2.04 28.05
C SER A 112 -36.44 -1.70 27.38
N SER A 113 -36.46 -1.43 26.07
CA SER A 113 -35.33 -0.99 25.27
C SER A 113 -34.89 0.42 25.65
N LEU A 114 -35.86 1.31 25.93
CA LEU A 114 -35.59 2.65 26.43
C LEU A 114 -34.95 2.60 27.82
N GLU A 115 -35.50 1.83 28.74
CA GLU A 115 -34.96 1.66 30.09
C GLU A 115 -33.57 1.01 30.07
N PHE A 116 -33.35 0.02 29.19
CA PHE A 116 -32.03 -0.57 28.99
C PHE A 116 -31.01 0.46 28.50
N LYS A 117 -31.37 1.29 27.52
CA LYS A 117 -30.51 2.40 27.04
C LYS A 117 -30.23 3.43 28.13
N ARG A 118 -31.23 3.77 28.95
CA ARG A 118 -31.05 4.66 30.11
C ARG A 118 -30.02 4.11 31.07
N LYS A 119 -30.15 2.83 31.46
CA LYS A 119 -29.18 2.16 32.33
C LYS A 119 -27.79 2.10 31.73
N ILE A 120 -27.65 1.89 30.42
CA ILE A 120 -26.36 1.97 29.74
C ILE A 120 -25.77 3.38 29.87
N PHE A 121 -26.57 4.41 29.60
CA PHE A 121 -26.10 5.80 29.66
C PHE A 121 -25.68 6.18 31.09
N GLU A 122 -26.52 5.90 32.09
CA GLU A 122 -26.22 6.14 33.51
C GLU A 122 -24.95 5.43 33.97
N ARG A 123 -24.71 4.20 33.49
CA ARG A 123 -23.53 3.41 33.86
C ARG A 123 -22.29 3.70 33.01
N SER A 124 -22.44 4.35 31.86
CA SER A 124 -21.34 4.61 30.93
C SER A 124 -20.39 5.71 31.39
N GLY A 125 -20.79 6.53 32.37
CA GLY A 125 -20.03 7.70 32.80
C GLY A 125 -20.03 8.84 31.77
N ILE A 126 -20.88 8.76 30.74
CA ILE A 126 -21.08 9.83 29.77
C ILE A 126 -21.75 11.02 30.48
N GLY A 127 -21.08 12.18 30.50
CA GLY A 127 -21.58 13.39 31.13
C GLY A 127 -22.67 14.12 30.33
N GLU A 128 -23.27 15.15 30.92
CA GLU A 128 -24.32 15.96 30.25
C GLU A 128 -23.81 16.80 29.08
N GLU A 129 -22.49 17.01 28.98
CA GLU A 129 -21.82 17.68 27.86
C GLU A 129 -21.35 16.67 26.80
N THR A 130 -22.28 15.91 26.24
CA THR A 130 -22.00 14.99 25.14
C THR A 130 -22.41 15.61 23.81
N TYR A 131 -21.75 15.22 22.73
CA TYR A 131 -22.04 15.70 21.38
C TYR A 131 -22.47 14.53 20.52
N ALA A 132 -23.46 14.76 19.66
CA ALA A 132 -23.90 13.78 18.68
C ALA A 132 -23.97 14.43 17.29
N PRO A 133 -23.75 13.64 16.22
CA PRO A 133 -24.12 13.98 14.85
C PRO A 133 -25.41 14.78 14.75
N GLU A 134 -25.45 15.85 13.95
CA GLU A 134 -26.62 16.73 13.80
C GLU A 134 -27.85 15.90 13.38
N ALA A 135 -27.62 14.87 12.57
CA ALA A 135 -28.60 13.88 12.17
C ALA A 135 -29.37 13.19 13.32
N LEU A 136 -28.78 13.08 14.52
CA LEU A 136 -29.40 12.45 15.69
C LEU A 136 -30.22 13.42 16.55
N HIS A 137 -30.25 14.72 16.20
CA HIS A 137 -31.01 15.74 16.94
C HIS A 137 -32.44 15.93 16.45
N PHE A 138 -32.79 15.42 15.26
CA PHE A 138 -34.10 15.63 14.62
C PHE A 138 -34.99 14.38 14.62
N VAL A 139 -36.30 14.62 14.54
CA VAL A 139 -37.36 13.61 14.41
C VAL A 139 -38.09 13.81 13.07
N PRO A 140 -38.26 12.78 12.22
CA PRO A 140 -37.70 11.42 12.30
C PRO A 140 -36.25 11.37 11.78
N PRO A 141 -35.40 10.50 12.33
CA PRO A 141 -34.03 10.34 11.85
C PRO A 141 -34.04 9.68 10.47
N ARG A 142 -33.81 10.46 9.42
CA ARG A 142 -33.27 9.93 8.15
C ARG A 142 -32.01 10.72 7.78
N PRO A 143 -30.86 10.42 8.40
CA PRO A 143 -29.60 10.88 7.83
C PRO A 143 -29.45 10.31 6.43
N SER A 144 -29.13 11.16 5.45
CA SER A 144 -28.39 10.66 4.30
C SER A 144 -26.98 10.28 4.78
N MET A 145 -26.41 9.20 4.24
CA MET A 145 -25.01 8.85 4.49
C MET A 145 -24.06 10.02 4.17
N ALA A 146 -24.49 10.94 3.30
CA ALA A 146 -23.79 12.17 2.98
C ALA A 146 -23.65 13.11 4.19
N LYS A 147 -24.71 13.34 4.97
CA LYS A 147 -24.65 14.25 6.14
C LYS A 147 -23.76 13.68 7.25
N ALA A 148 -23.90 12.38 7.57
CA ALA A 148 -23.04 11.71 8.54
C ALA A 148 -21.56 11.72 8.13
N ARG A 149 -21.29 11.61 6.83
CA ARG A 149 -19.95 11.71 6.27
C ARG A 149 -19.39 13.12 6.37
N GLU A 150 -20.16 14.14 6.02
CA GLU A 150 -19.75 15.54 6.11
C GLU A 150 -19.38 15.90 7.54
N GLU A 151 -20.17 15.49 8.52
CA GLU A 151 -19.89 15.70 9.94
C GLU A 151 -18.60 14.98 10.39
N ALA A 152 -18.38 13.74 9.94
CA ALA A 152 -17.13 13.02 10.20
C ALA A 152 -15.91 13.70 9.57
N GLU A 153 -16.06 14.24 8.35
CA GLU A 153 -15.04 15.03 7.68
C GLU A 153 -14.77 16.33 8.46
N GLN A 154 -15.80 17.05 8.92
CA GLN A 154 -15.64 18.24 9.77
C GLN A 154 -14.91 17.93 11.09
N VAL A 155 -15.21 16.80 11.73
CA VAL A 155 -14.51 16.37 12.95
C VAL A 155 -13.03 16.12 12.67
N MET A 156 -12.72 15.40 11.59
CA MET A 156 -11.32 15.13 11.22
C MET A 156 -10.58 16.41 10.82
N PHE A 157 -11.16 17.23 9.96
CA PHE A 157 -10.53 18.48 9.51
C PHE A 157 -10.42 19.49 10.64
N GLY A 158 -11.42 19.61 11.51
CA GLY A 158 -11.34 20.46 12.69
C GLY A 158 -10.27 20.01 13.69
N ALA A 159 -10.08 18.69 13.89
CA ALA A 159 -8.95 18.18 14.67
C ALA A 159 -7.60 18.55 14.04
N LEU A 160 -7.49 18.43 12.71
CA LEU A 160 -6.29 18.78 11.96
C LEU A 160 -6.00 20.28 12.00
N ASP A 161 -7.01 21.13 11.80
CA ASP A 161 -6.87 22.58 11.86
C ASP A 161 -6.44 23.04 13.24
N ASN A 162 -7.04 22.49 14.30
CA ASN A 162 -6.62 22.76 15.68
C ASN A 162 -5.19 22.27 15.94
N LEU A 163 -4.82 21.10 15.41
CA LEU A 163 -3.45 20.59 15.51
C LEU A 163 -2.48 21.57 14.84
N PHE A 164 -2.78 22.03 13.62
CA PHE A 164 -1.92 22.98 12.90
C PHE A 164 -1.87 24.36 13.57
N ALA A 165 -2.95 24.80 14.21
CA ALA A 165 -2.99 26.04 14.96
C ALA A 165 -2.15 25.95 16.26
N ASN A 166 -2.16 24.80 16.94
CA ASN A 166 -1.43 24.56 18.18
C ASN A 166 0.05 24.26 17.95
N THR A 167 0.40 23.72 16.79
CA THR A 167 1.80 23.61 16.40
C THR A 167 2.37 25.01 16.13
N ASN A 168 3.16 25.55 17.06
CA ASN A 168 4.05 26.71 16.84
C ASN A 168 5.11 26.46 15.75
N VAL A 169 5.06 25.29 15.13
CA VAL A 169 5.72 24.98 13.88
C VAL A 169 4.95 25.74 12.80
N LYS A 170 5.46 26.91 12.39
CA LYS A 170 4.92 27.61 11.23
C LYS A 170 4.81 26.55 10.13
N ALA A 171 3.66 26.41 9.47
CA ALA A 171 3.58 25.54 8.30
C ALA A 171 4.72 25.87 7.33
N LYS A 172 5.14 27.14 7.29
CA LYS A 172 6.35 27.66 6.62
C LYS A 172 7.71 27.11 7.10
N ASP A 173 7.87 26.50 8.28
CA ASP A 173 9.13 25.94 8.81
C ASP A 173 9.28 24.43 8.54
N ILE A 174 8.17 23.69 8.54
CA ILE A 174 8.10 22.35 7.91
C ILE A 174 8.23 22.51 6.40
N VAL A 175 7.49 23.46 5.85
CA VAL A 175 7.49 23.76 4.43
C VAL A 175 8.77 24.47 4.00
N SER A 176 9.52 25.23 4.81
CA SER A 176 10.82 25.83 4.38
C SER A 176 11.93 24.80 4.38
N ASN A 177 11.92 23.83 5.31
CA ASN A 177 12.77 22.65 5.22
C ASN A 177 12.40 21.75 4.01
N LEU A 178 11.15 21.79 3.55
CA LEU A 178 10.69 21.13 2.32
C LEU A 178 10.77 22.00 1.04
N ASN A 179 10.80 23.33 1.12
CA ASN A 179 10.71 24.32 0.02
C ASN A 179 11.99 25.09 -0.25
N ARG A 180 13.02 24.99 0.61
CA ARG A 180 14.42 25.06 0.12
C ARG A 180 14.68 24.00 -0.96
N LYS A 181 13.75 23.04 -1.06
CA LYS A 181 13.74 21.91 -1.96
C LYS A 181 12.79 22.02 -3.15
N TYR A 182 11.95 23.08 -3.36
CA TYR A 182 11.27 23.49 -4.62
C TYR A 182 10.42 24.81 -4.49
N PRO A 183 10.47 25.77 -5.45
CA PRO A 183 9.66 26.98 -5.42
C PRO A 183 8.27 26.83 -6.06
N LYS A 184 7.29 27.57 -5.51
CA LYS A 184 5.92 27.76 -6.04
C LYS A 184 5.90 28.82 -7.16
N THR A 185 5.08 28.63 -8.18
CA THR A 185 4.61 29.71 -9.09
C THR A 185 3.10 29.91 -8.92
N MET A 186 2.72 31.19 -8.97
CA MET A 186 1.46 31.81 -8.55
C MET A 186 0.23 31.51 -9.41
N SER A 187 -0.91 31.74 -8.76
CA SER A 187 -2.30 31.81 -9.23
C SER A 187 -2.62 32.98 -10.18
N SER A 188 -3.67 32.83 -10.98
CA SER A 188 -4.55 33.95 -11.37
C SER A 188 -6.03 33.50 -11.42
N SER A 189 -6.90 34.40 -10.97
CA SER A 189 -8.34 34.28 -10.71
C SER A 189 -9.19 34.82 -11.90
N PRO A 190 -10.55 34.71 -11.87
CA PRO A 190 -11.39 34.45 -13.06
C PRO A 190 -12.05 35.70 -13.67
N THR A 191 -12.56 35.56 -14.90
CA THR A 191 -13.60 36.44 -15.47
C THR A 191 -14.69 35.64 -16.20
N ASN A 192 -15.94 36.03 -15.95
CA ASN A 192 -17.19 35.49 -16.51
C ASN A 192 -17.44 35.96 -17.96
N LYS A 193 -18.07 35.10 -18.78
CA LYS A 193 -19.25 35.43 -19.63
C LYS A 193 -19.85 34.18 -20.30
N ALA A 194 -21.15 34.26 -20.55
CA ALA A 194 -22.09 33.19 -20.89
C ALA A 194 -22.25 32.90 -22.41
N ASP A 195 -22.96 31.80 -22.65
CA ASP A 195 -23.71 31.34 -23.84
C ASP A 195 -23.02 30.67 -25.02
N GLY A 196 -23.58 29.51 -25.39
CA GLY A 196 -23.38 28.84 -26.69
C GLY A 196 -23.25 27.33 -26.63
N VAL A 197 -24.37 26.61 -26.71
CA VAL A 197 -24.39 25.16 -27.00
C VAL A 197 -23.90 24.92 -28.43
N GLN A 198 -22.74 24.29 -28.58
CA GLN A 198 -22.38 23.52 -29.78
C GLN A 198 -21.68 22.22 -29.39
N ILE A 199 -22.29 21.11 -29.79
CA ILE A 199 -21.76 19.77 -29.61
C ILE A 199 -20.63 19.59 -30.65
N HIS A 200 -19.39 19.61 -30.18
CA HIS A 200 -18.24 19.12 -30.94
C HIS A 200 -17.52 18.04 -30.12
N GLN A 201 -17.61 16.80 -30.59
CA GLN A 201 -16.77 15.70 -30.14
C GLN A 201 -15.32 15.96 -30.55
N SER A 202 -14.50 16.52 -29.65
CA SER A 202 -13.04 16.52 -29.80
C SER A 202 -12.40 15.51 -28.85
N ARG A 203 -12.11 14.32 -29.39
CA ARG A 203 -11.27 13.28 -28.76
C ARG A 203 -9.79 13.70 -28.83
N ILE A 204 -9.32 14.61 -27.98
CA ILE A 204 -7.87 14.86 -27.82
C ILE A 204 -7.57 15.16 -26.34
N LEU A 205 -6.82 14.26 -25.70
CA LEU A 205 -6.23 14.46 -24.37
C LEU A 205 -5.28 15.68 -24.37
N PRO A 206 -5.16 16.42 -23.26
CA PRO A 206 -4.11 17.42 -23.10
C PRO A 206 -2.71 16.79 -23.21
N ASP A 207 -1.83 17.48 -23.94
CA ASP A 207 -0.49 17.03 -24.33
C ASP A 207 0.36 16.61 -23.11
N PHE A 208 1.01 15.45 -23.24
CA PHE A 208 1.55 14.57 -22.20
C PHE A 208 2.76 15.14 -21.43
N LEU A 209 2.97 16.44 -21.41
CA LEU A 209 4.33 16.92 -21.55
C LEU A 209 4.73 18.18 -20.77
N GLN A 210 3.81 18.78 -20.01
CA GLN A 210 4.09 20.03 -19.29
C GLN A 210 4.37 19.89 -17.78
N SER A 211 4.17 18.72 -17.15
CA SER A 211 4.19 18.62 -15.67
C SER A 211 5.45 18.02 -15.03
N VAL A 212 6.58 17.99 -15.72
CA VAL A 212 7.75 17.20 -15.32
C VAL A 212 8.95 18.11 -15.09
N ASN A 213 9.15 18.63 -13.87
CA ASN A 213 10.20 19.66 -13.73
C ASN A 213 11.21 19.56 -12.58
N LEU A 214 11.02 18.72 -11.56
CA LEU A 214 11.84 18.92 -10.35
C LEU A 214 12.29 17.62 -9.64
N LYS A 215 11.51 16.53 -9.69
CA LYS A 215 11.79 15.25 -8.99
C LYS A 215 13.06 14.51 -9.47
N TYR A 216 13.53 14.78 -10.69
CA TYR A 216 14.53 13.97 -11.43
C TYR A 216 15.97 14.26 -11.03
N VAL A 217 16.29 15.52 -10.72
CA VAL A 217 17.63 15.91 -10.26
C VAL A 217 17.95 15.27 -8.91
N LYS A 218 16.94 15.11 -8.04
CA LYS A 218 17.10 14.44 -6.74
C LYS A 218 17.35 12.94 -6.87
N LEU A 219 16.76 12.28 -7.86
CA LEU A 219 16.92 10.83 -8.04
C LEU A 219 18.32 10.50 -8.56
N GLY A 220 18.81 11.27 -9.55
CA GLY A 220 20.19 11.16 -10.02
C GLY A 220 21.22 11.46 -8.91
N TYR A 221 20.99 12.51 -8.12
CA TYR A 221 21.84 12.82 -6.97
C TYR A 221 21.80 11.74 -5.89
N HIS A 222 20.62 11.19 -5.57
CA HIS A 222 20.48 10.12 -4.60
C HIS A 222 21.17 8.83 -5.06
N TYR A 223 21.09 8.47 -6.35
CA TYR A 223 21.80 7.34 -6.91
C TYR A 223 23.32 7.55 -6.82
N LEU A 224 23.81 8.72 -7.23
CA LEU A 224 25.23 9.07 -7.15
C LEU A 224 25.75 9.00 -5.71
N VAL A 225 25.02 9.58 -4.74
CA VAL A 225 25.41 9.57 -3.32
C VAL A 225 25.30 8.17 -2.70
N SER A 226 24.25 7.41 -3.01
CA SER A 226 24.04 6.07 -2.44
C SER A 226 25.04 5.04 -2.97
N HIS A 227 25.55 5.24 -4.18
CA HIS A 227 26.57 4.39 -4.80
C HIS A 227 27.97 5.01 -4.83
N LEU A 228 28.18 6.19 -4.23
CA LEU A 228 29.45 6.92 -4.25
C LEU A 228 30.58 6.06 -3.67
N LEU A 229 30.32 5.45 -2.51
CA LEU A 229 31.26 4.53 -1.86
C LEU A 229 31.63 3.36 -2.79
N THR A 230 30.65 2.79 -3.49
CA THR A 230 30.89 1.69 -4.44
C THR A 230 31.65 2.18 -5.68
N LEU A 231 31.30 3.35 -6.22
CA LEU A 231 31.96 4.00 -7.36
C LEU A 231 33.41 4.41 -7.05
N CYS A 232 33.72 4.77 -5.80
CA CYS A 232 35.09 5.06 -5.34
C CYS A 232 35.87 3.78 -5.01
N LEU A 233 35.22 2.76 -4.44
CA LEU A 233 35.87 1.49 -4.06
C LEU A 233 36.21 0.62 -5.26
N VAL A 234 35.43 0.64 -6.35
CA VAL A 234 35.72 -0.18 -7.53
C VAL A 234 37.08 0.17 -8.17
N PRO A 235 37.39 1.44 -8.51
CA PRO A 235 38.71 1.86 -9.00
C PRO A 235 39.85 1.51 -8.04
N LEU A 236 39.62 1.66 -6.74
CA LEU A 236 40.59 1.31 -5.70
C LEU A 236 40.88 -0.19 -5.71
N MET A 237 39.84 -1.04 -5.82
CA MET A 237 39.99 -2.49 -5.90
C MET A 237 40.67 -2.92 -7.19
N THR A 238 40.37 -2.30 -8.34
CA THR A 238 41.10 -2.57 -9.58
C THR A 238 42.57 -2.17 -9.47
N MET A 239 42.87 -1.04 -8.83
CA MET A 239 44.25 -0.60 -8.60
C MET A 239 45.01 -1.57 -7.68
N ILE A 240 44.38 -2.06 -6.61
CA ILE A 240 44.96 -3.08 -5.71
C ILE A 240 45.20 -4.39 -6.46
N ILE A 241 44.27 -4.84 -7.30
CA ILE A 241 44.42 -6.07 -8.10
C ILE A 241 45.58 -5.93 -9.10
N VAL A 242 45.70 -4.78 -9.76
CA VAL A 242 46.81 -4.50 -10.68
C VAL A 242 48.14 -4.49 -9.93
N GLN A 243 48.24 -3.81 -8.79
CA GLN A 243 49.46 -3.85 -7.97
C GLN A 243 49.78 -5.25 -7.46
N ALA A 244 48.78 -6.01 -7.01
CA ALA A 244 48.96 -7.38 -6.54
C ALA A 244 49.45 -8.31 -7.66
N SER A 245 49.03 -8.08 -8.91
CA SER A 245 49.51 -8.84 -10.08
C SER A 245 50.96 -8.55 -10.47
N GLN A 246 51.54 -7.46 -9.95
CA GLN A 246 52.91 -7.04 -10.21
C GLN A 246 53.90 -7.44 -9.09
N LEU A 247 53.43 -8.13 -8.04
CA LEU A 247 54.27 -8.50 -6.90
C LEU A 247 55.14 -9.72 -7.20
N ASN A 248 56.44 -9.62 -6.88
CA ASN A 248 57.37 -10.74 -6.92
C ASN A 248 57.41 -11.50 -5.58
N PRO A 249 57.94 -12.74 -5.54
CA PRO A 249 58.06 -13.52 -4.30
C PRO A 249 58.85 -12.82 -3.18
N ASN A 250 59.86 -12.01 -3.54
CA ASN A 250 60.63 -11.19 -2.59
C ASN A 250 59.81 -10.03 -1.99
N ASP A 251 58.89 -9.45 -2.77
CA ASP A 251 58.01 -8.38 -2.28
C ASP A 251 57.00 -8.92 -1.27
N ILE A 252 56.51 -10.15 -1.49
CA ILE A 252 55.65 -10.87 -0.54
C ILE A 252 56.40 -11.17 0.77
N HIS A 253 57.69 -11.54 0.69
CA HIS A 253 58.50 -11.78 1.88
C HIS A 253 58.77 -10.49 2.68
N GLN A 254 59.05 -9.37 2.01
CA GLN A 254 59.16 -8.07 2.68
C GLN A 254 57.83 -7.58 3.26
N LEU A 255 56.72 -7.77 2.56
CA LEU A 255 55.38 -7.44 3.05
C LEU A 255 55.05 -8.26 4.30
N TRP A 256 55.42 -9.55 4.33
CA TRP A 256 55.26 -10.44 5.48
C TRP A 256 56.07 -9.98 6.69
N LEU A 257 57.33 -9.58 6.48
CA LEU A 257 58.17 -9.00 7.52
C LEU A 257 57.58 -7.68 8.05
N GLN A 258 57.14 -6.77 7.18
CA GLN A 258 56.48 -5.53 7.59
C GLN A 258 55.13 -5.75 8.31
N LEU A 259 54.35 -6.77 7.92
CA LEU A 259 53.12 -7.14 8.63
C LEU A 259 53.39 -7.62 10.05
N GLN A 260 54.48 -8.38 10.28
CA GLN A 260 54.88 -8.82 11.61
C GLN A 260 55.29 -7.64 12.51
N TYR A 261 55.92 -6.58 11.96
CA TYR A 261 56.32 -5.40 12.71
C TYR A 261 55.22 -4.33 12.85
N ASN A 262 54.13 -4.41 12.07
CA ASN A 262 53.07 -3.40 12.04
C ASN A 262 51.69 -4.00 12.43
N LEU A 263 51.69 -4.80 13.51
CA LEU A 263 50.53 -5.45 14.10
C LEU A 263 49.36 -4.48 14.32
N VAL A 264 49.65 -3.24 14.70
CA VAL A 264 48.66 -2.16 14.89
C VAL A 264 47.88 -1.89 13.60
N SER A 265 48.56 -1.77 12.46
CA SER A 265 47.93 -1.52 11.16
C SER A 265 47.03 -2.68 10.72
N VAL A 266 47.47 -3.93 10.95
CA VAL A 266 46.70 -5.14 10.62
C VAL A 266 45.42 -5.22 11.46
N VAL A 267 45.52 -4.93 12.77
CA VAL A 267 44.36 -4.94 13.67
C VAL A 267 43.39 -3.82 13.30
N ILE A 268 43.86 -2.60 13.02
CA ILE A 268 43.00 -1.48 12.60
C ILE A 268 42.25 -1.83 11.31
N PHE A 269 42.95 -2.36 10.31
CA PHE A 269 42.32 -2.73 9.04
C PHE A 269 41.29 -3.85 9.23
N SER A 270 41.63 -4.88 10.00
CA SER A 270 40.72 -5.99 10.32
C SER A 270 39.47 -5.49 11.08
N THR A 271 39.65 -4.58 12.03
CA THR A 271 38.55 -3.94 12.77
C THR A 271 37.65 -3.14 11.82
N ILE A 272 38.21 -2.32 10.93
CA ILE A 272 37.45 -1.55 9.94
C ILE A 272 36.67 -2.47 9.00
N VAL A 273 37.28 -3.57 8.54
CA VAL A 273 36.63 -4.54 7.64
C VAL A 273 35.50 -5.28 8.36
N VAL A 274 35.73 -5.78 9.58
CA VAL A 274 34.70 -6.49 10.36
C VAL A 274 33.55 -5.54 10.72
N PHE A 275 33.88 -4.32 11.16
CA PHE A 275 32.92 -3.27 11.45
C PHE A 275 32.10 -2.88 10.22
N GLY A 276 32.77 -2.55 9.12
CA GLY A 276 32.15 -2.18 7.86
C GLY A 276 31.26 -3.29 7.32
N SER A 277 31.72 -4.54 7.39
CA SER A 277 30.94 -5.72 7.01
C SER A 277 29.72 -5.92 7.91
N THR A 278 29.86 -5.75 9.22
CA THR A 278 28.74 -5.88 10.17
C THR A 278 27.70 -4.79 9.93
N VAL A 279 28.13 -3.52 9.81
CA VAL A 279 27.25 -2.39 9.50
C VAL A 279 26.56 -2.61 8.17
N TYR A 280 27.29 -3.04 7.13
CA TYR A 280 26.72 -3.37 5.83
C TYR A 280 25.65 -4.47 5.93
N ILE A 281 25.94 -5.58 6.60
CA ILE A 281 25.00 -6.70 6.77
C ILE A 281 23.77 -6.27 7.58
N MET A 282 23.95 -5.44 8.63
CA MET A 282 22.86 -4.99 9.50
C MET A 282 21.97 -3.92 8.86
N THR A 283 22.54 -3.06 8.01
CA THR A 283 21.81 -1.99 7.31
C THR A 283 21.18 -2.45 5.99
N ARG A 284 21.67 -3.55 5.41
CA ARG A 284 21.14 -4.05 4.15
C ARG A 284 19.68 -4.48 4.30
N PRO A 285 18.77 -3.99 3.43
CA PRO A 285 17.39 -4.47 3.42
C PRO A 285 17.35 -5.96 3.12
N ARG A 286 16.49 -6.68 3.84
CA ARG A 286 16.31 -8.12 3.64
C ARG A 286 15.58 -8.37 2.33
N SER A 287 15.93 -9.46 1.67
CA SER A 287 15.14 -9.93 0.55
C SER A 287 13.78 -10.41 1.05
N ILE A 288 12.74 -10.09 0.30
CA ILE A 288 11.38 -10.56 0.54
C ILE A 288 11.04 -11.55 -0.56
N TYR A 289 10.62 -12.73 -0.13
CA TYR A 289 10.33 -13.87 -0.96
C TYR A 289 8.84 -14.10 -1.01
N LEU A 290 8.29 -14.23 -2.21
CA LEU A 290 6.98 -14.80 -2.44
C LEU A 290 7.14 -16.32 -2.46
N VAL A 291 6.76 -16.94 -1.34
CA VAL A 291 6.86 -18.39 -1.17
C VAL A 291 5.88 -19.07 -2.12
N ASP A 292 4.60 -18.73 -1.98
CA ASP A 292 3.53 -19.14 -2.87
C ASP A 292 2.31 -18.19 -2.71
N TYR A 293 1.32 -18.34 -3.57
CA TYR A 293 0.02 -17.70 -3.46
C TYR A 293 -1.08 -18.65 -3.98
N SER A 294 -2.32 -18.39 -3.60
CA SER A 294 -3.49 -19.10 -4.10
C SER A 294 -4.59 -18.10 -4.43
N CYS A 295 -5.31 -18.35 -5.52
CA CYS A 295 -6.49 -17.58 -5.90
C CYS A 295 -7.73 -18.44 -5.66
N TYR A 296 -8.76 -17.85 -5.09
CA TYR A 296 -10.03 -18.52 -4.88
C TYR A 296 -10.71 -18.82 -6.21
N ARG A 297 -11.20 -20.05 -6.37
CA ARG A 297 -12.04 -20.42 -7.49
C ARG A 297 -13.47 -20.59 -7.01
N PRO A 298 -14.41 -19.71 -7.41
CA PRO A 298 -15.80 -19.88 -7.02
C PRO A 298 -16.39 -21.17 -7.62
N PRO A 299 -17.32 -21.84 -6.92
CA PRO A 299 -17.97 -23.05 -7.41
C PRO A 299 -18.88 -22.75 -8.62
N SER A 300 -19.07 -23.76 -9.49
CA SER A 300 -19.77 -23.60 -10.77
C SER A 300 -21.21 -23.12 -10.67
N HIS A 301 -21.90 -23.38 -9.56
CA HIS A 301 -23.28 -22.90 -9.35
C HIS A 301 -23.37 -21.38 -9.20
N LEU A 302 -22.26 -20.68 -8.93
CA LEU A 302 -22.21 -19.22 -8.85
C LEU A 302 -21.97 -18.55 -10.21
N GLN A 303 -21.82 -19.32 -11.29
CA GLN A 303 -21.65 -18.76 -12.63
C GLN A 303 -22.91 -18.01 -13.08
N ALA A 304 -22.71 -16.83 -13.65
CA ALA A 304 -23.75 -15.97 -14.19
C ALA A 304 -23.50 -15.69 -15.67
N PRO A 305 -23.97 -16.59 -16.57
CA PRO A 305 -24.05 -16.31 -17.99
C PRO A 305 -24.86 -15.04 -18.27
N PHE A 306 -24.57 -14.34 -19.36
CA PHE A 306 -25.18 -13.06 -19.72
C PHE A 306 -26.69 -13.16 -19.86
N HIS A 307 -27.22 -14.24 -20.46
CA HIS A 307 -28.66 -14.43 -20.58
C HIS A 307 -29.33 -14.47 -19.19
N ARG A 308 -28.78 -15.25 -18.26
CA ARG A 308 -29.29 -15.38 -16.89
C ARG A 308 -29.15 -14.07 -16.12
N PHE A 309 -28.00 -13.40 -16.25
CA PHE A 309 -27.77 -12.08 -15.63
C PHE A 309 -28.82 -11.07 -16.10
N MET A 310 -29.07 -11.00 -17.41
CA MET A 310 -30.03 -10.07 -18.00
C MET A 310 -31.47 -10.41 -17.64
N GLU A 311 -31.83 -11.69 -17.64
CA GLU A 311 -33.13 -12.18 -17.19
C GLU A 311 -33.39 -11.82 -15.73
N HIS A 312 -32.44 -12.09 -14.83
CA HIS A 312 -32.56 -11.73 -13.41
C HIS A 312 -32.67 -10.22 -13.23
N SER A 313 -31.87 -9.44 -13.97
CA SER A 313 -31.94 -7.97 -13.93
C SER A 313 -33.33 -7.47 -14.33
N LYS A 314 -33.93 -8.05 -15.37
CA LYS A 314 -35.30 -7.73 -15.80
C LYS A 314 -36.34 -8.14 -14.75
N LEU A 315 -36.24 -9.35 -14.21
CA LEU A 315 -37.18 -9.89 -13.21
C LEU A 315 -37.09 -9.19 -11.85
N THR A 316 -35.97 -8.54 -11.56
CA THR A 316 -35.81 -7.74 -10.32
C THR A 316 -36.76 -6.53 -10.31
N GLY A 317 -37.12 -5.98 -11.47
CA GLY A 317 -38.07 -4.86 -11.59
C GLY A 317 -37.51 -3.47 -11.23
N ASP A 318 -36.25 -3.37 -10.83
CA ASP A 318 -35.60 -2.10 -10.44
C ASP A 318 -35.08 -1.25 -11.63
N PHE A 319 -34.85 -1.89 -12.78
CA PHE A 319 -34.15 -1.28 -13.91
C PHE A 319 -35.09 -0.92 -15.07
N ASP A 320 -34.93 0.29 -15.62
CA ASP A 320 -35.62 0.70 -16.84
C ASP A 320 -35.01 0.07 -18.10
N GLU A 321 -35.74 0.13 -19.22
CA GLU A 321 -35.32 -0.49 -20.49
C GLU A 321 -33.98 0.10 -21.01
N SER A 322 -33.74 1.40 -20.78
CA SER A 322 -32.48 2.07 -21.15
C SER A 322 -31.30 1.52 -20.35
N SER A 323 -31.53 1.18 -19.08
CA SER A 323 -30.54 0.66 -18.15
C SER A 323 -30.28 -0.82 -18.39
N LEU A 324 -31.32 -1.61 -18.71
CA LEU A 324 -31.17 -2.99 -19.18
C LEU A 324 -30.36 -3.05 -20.48
N GLU A 325 -30.70 -2.22 -21.46
CA GLU A 325 -29.96 -2.14 -22.73
C GLU A 325 -28.52 -1.65 -22.52
N PHE A 326 -28.30 -0.73 -21.58
CA PHE A 326 -26.95 -0.31 -21.19
C PHE A 326 -26.15 -1.46 -20.57
N GLN A 327 -26.72 -2.20 -19.61
CA GLN A 327 -26.08 -3.37 -19.01
C GLN A 327 -25.72 -4.43 -20.04
N ARG A 328 -26.65 -4.76 -20.96
CA ARG A 328 -26.41 -5.69 -22.07
C ARG A 328 -25.20 -5.27 -22.91
N LYS A 329 -25.13 -4.00 -23.32
CA LYS A 329 -23.98 -3.47 -24.09
C LYS A 329 -22.66 -3.55 -23.32
N ILE A 330 -22.68 -3.33 -22.01
CA ILE A 330 -21.46 -3.44 -21.20
C ILE A 330 -21.01 -4.89 -21.11
N LEU A 331 -21.92 -5.84 -20.85
CA LEU A 331 -21.57 -7.27 -20.82
C LEU A 331 -20.89 -7.71 -22.13
N GLU A 332 -21.50 -7.38 -23.27
CA GLU A 332 -21.00 -7.74 -24.61
C GLU A 332 -19.64 -7.09 -24.97
N ARG A 333 -19.35 -5.89 -24.47
CA ARG A 333 -18.16 -5.10 -24.87
C ARG A 333 -17.05 -5.06 -23.82
N SER A 334 -17.32 -5.50 -22.60
CA SER A 334 -16.40 -5.40 -21.47
C SER A 334 -15.18 -6.31 -21.58
N GLY A 335 -15.23 -7.34 -22.44
CA GLY A 335 -14.23 -8.40 -22.55
C GLY A 335 -14.39 -9.50 -21.50
N ILE A 336 -15.46 -9.47 -20.72
CA ILE A 336 -15.85 -10.53 -19.78
C ILE A 336 -16.47 -11.69 -20.57
N GLY A 337 -16.30 -12.92 -20.08
CA GLY A 337 -16.92 -14.11 -20.64
C GLY A 337 -18.12 -14.62 -19.83
N GLU A 338 -18.79 -15.62 -20.41
CA GLU A 338 -20.00 -16.26 -19.88
C GLU A 338 -19.76 -17.11 -18.61
N GLU A 339 -18.51 -17.49 -18.32
CA GLU A 339 -18.14 -18.37 -17.19
C GLU A 339 -17.73 -17.61 -15.92
N THR A 340 -18.19 -16.36 -15.76
CA THR A 340 -17.84 -15.52 -14.61
C THR A 340 -18.84 -15.64 -13.45
N TYR A 341 -18.43 -15.24 -12.24
CA TYR A 341 -19.15 -15.56 -11.00
C TYR A 341 -19.69 -14.33 -10.28
N VAL A 342 -20.94 -14.39 -9.83
CA VAL A 342 -21.57 -13.39 -8.94
C VAL A 342 -21.93 -14.04 -7.60
N PRO A 343 -22.07 -13.27 -6.50
CA PRO A 343 -22.34 -13.84 -5.19
C PRO A 343 -23.68 -14.57 -5.15
N GLU A 344 -23.80 -15.58 -4.30
CA GLU A 344 -25.03 -16.36 -4.13
C GLU A 344 -26.27 -15.47 -3.91
N ALA A 345 -26.12 -14.38 -3.14
CA ALA A 345 -27.18 -13.43 -2.86
C ALA A 345 -27.80 -12.78 -4.12
N MET A 346 -27.05 -12.71 -5.23
CA MET A 346 -27.47 -12.11 -6.50
C MET A 346 -28.14 -13.12 -7.44
N HIS A 347 -28.14 -14.41 -7.11
CA HIS A 347 -28.84 -15.44 -7.88
C HIS A 347 -30.32 -15.59 -7.46
N PHE A 348 -30.74 -14.99 -6.35
CA PHE A 348 -32.15 -14.96 -5.94
C PHE A 348 -32.95 -13.93 -6.74
N ILE A 349 -34.24 -14.17 -6.92
CA ILE A 349 -35.18 -13.24 -7.56
C ILE A 349 -36.31 -12.92 -6.57
N PRO A 350 -36.41 -11.67 -6.06
CA PRO A 350 -35.42 -10.60 -6.18
C PRO A 350 -34.11 -10.93 -5.42
N PRO A 351 -32.98 -10.25 -5.74
CA PRO A 351 -31.72 -10.41 -5.01
C PRO A 351 -31.87 -10.19 -3.50
N ARG A 352 -31.10 -10.91 -2.69
CA ARG A 352 -31.20 -10.89 -1.22
C ARG A 352 -29.88 -10.47 -0.55
N PRO A 353 -29.34 -9.27 -0.82
CA PRO A 353 -28.16 -8.79 -0.14
C PRO A 353 -28.43 -8.58 1.35
N SER A 354 -27.53 -9.07 2.20
CA SER A 354 -27.59 -8.85 3.65
C SER A 354 -26.19 -8.87 4.25
N MET A 355 -26.03 -8.38 5.48
CA MET A 355 -24.77 -8.50 6.22
C MET A 355 -24.34 -9.96 6.38
N ALA A 356 -25.31 -10.88 6.59
CA ALA A 356 -25.03 -12.31 6.73
C ALA A 356 -24.47 -12.88 5.42
N LYS A 357 -25.15 -12.62 4.29
CA LYS A 357 -24.69 -13.07 2.97
C LYS A 357 -23.36 -12.45 2.55
N ALA A 358 -23.09 -11.21 2.93
CA ALA A 358 -21.79 -10.59 2.70
C ALA A 358 -20.66 -11.24 3.52
N ARG A 359 -20.94 -11.60 4.78
CA ARG A 359 -19.98 -12.38 5.58
C ARG A 359 -19.74 -13.76 4.95
N GLU A 360 -20.79 -14.45 4.52
CA GLU A 360 -20.67 -15.76 3.85
C GLU A 360 -19.79 -15.67 2.59
N GLU A 361 -20.01 -14.69 1.71
CA GLU A 361 -19.14 -14.45 0.54
C GLU A 361 -17.69 -14.22 0.97
N ALA A 362 -17.45 -13.33 1.93
CA ALA A 362 -16.10 -13.01 2.39
C ALA A 362 -15.40 -14.23 3.01
N GLU A 363 -16.11 -15.05 3.79
CA GLU A 363 -15.60 -16.28 4.38
C GLU A 363 -15.26 -17.31 3.31
N GLN A 364 -16.17 -17.57 2.36
CA GLN A 364 -15.92 -18.52 1.27
C GLN A 364 -14.65 -18.15 0.49
N VAL A 365 -14.53 -16.88 0.09
CA VAL A 365 -13.41 -16.40 -0.73
C VAL A 365 -12.10 -16.41 0.07
N MET A 366 -12.07 -15.78 1.25
CA MET A 366 -10.84 -15.66 2.04
C MET A 366 -10.37 -17.01 2.55
N PHE A 367 -11.29 -17.85 3.06
CA PHE A 367 -10.93 -19.14 3.61
C PHE A 367 -10.55 -20.12 2.51
N GLY A 368 -11.28 -20.17 1.40
CA GLY A 368 -10.92 -21.03 0.27
C GLY A 368 -9.52 -20.73 -0.31
N ALA A 369 -9.14 -19.45 -0.43
CA ALA A 369 -7.79 -19.08 -0.85
C ALA A 369 -6.72 -19.45 0.20
N LEU A 370 -7.00 -19.23 1.49
CA LEU A 370 -6.06 -19.52 2.57
C LEU A 370 -5.86 -21.03 2.80
N ASP A 371 -6.92 -21.82 2.73
CA ASP A 371 -6.87 -23.28 2.86
C ASP A 371 -5.94 -23.88 1.79
N ASN A 372 -6.13 -23.47 0.53
CA ASN A 372 -5.25 -23.87 -0.57
C ASN A 372 -3.80 -23.40 -0.36
N LEU A 373 -3.60 -22.15 0.09
CA LEU A 373 -2.26 -21.62 0.35
C LEU A 373 -1.53 -22.40 1.44
N PHE A 374 -2.20 -22.71 2.56
CA PHE A 374 -1.61 -23.47 3.66
C PHE A 374 -1.35 -24.93 3.27
N ALA A 375 -2.26 -25.55 2.50
CA ALA A 375 -2.06 -26.89 1.96
C ALA A 375 -0.83 -26.96 1.03
N ASN A 376 -0.71 -26.02 0.09
CA ASN A 376 0.39 -25.98 -0.87
C ASN A 376 1.75 -25.69 -0.21
N THR A 377 1.77 -24.81 0.79
CA THR A 377 3.03 -24.34 1.40
C THR A 377 3.46 -25.14 2.62
N LYS A 378 2.54 -25.92 3.22
CA LYS A 378 2.71 -26.65 4.48
C LYS A 378 3.12 -25.77 5.67
N VAL A 379 2.88 -24.45 5.58
CA VAL A 379 3.16 -23.52 6.66
C VAL A 379 2.01 -23.56 7.67
N LYS A 380 2.33 -23.70 8.96
CA LYS A 380 1.32 -23.72 10.01
C LYS A 380 0.77 -22.31 10.21
N ALA A 381 -0.54 -22.19 10.40
CA ALA A 381 -1.19 -20.90 10.65
C ALA A 381 -0.57 -20.15 11.86
N LYS A 382 -0.13 -20.87 12.91
CA LYS A 382 0.55 -20.29 14.08
C LYS A 382 1.90 -19.63 13.76
N ASP A 383 2.54 -19.98 12.65
CA ASP A 383 3.83 -19.41 12.23
C ASP A 383 3.66 -18.05 11.52
N ILE A 384 2.43 -17.66 11.19
CA ILE A 384 2.13 -16.40 10.54
C ILE A 384 2.26 -15.26 11.54
N GLY A 385 3.16 -14.31 11.24
CA GLY A 385 3.44 -13.20 12.14
C GLY A 385 2.82 -11.87 11.76
N ILE A 386 2.52 -11.70 10.48
CA ILE A 386 1.91 -10.50 9.92
C ILE A 386 0.73 -10.95 9.05
N LEU A 387 -0.42 -10.30 9.20
CA LEU A 387 -1.60 -10.51 8.38
C LEU A 387 -2.06 -9.15 7.85
N VAL A 388 -2.15 -9.01 6.53
CA VAL A 388 -2.71 -7.82 5.88
C VAL A 388 -3.89 -8.26 5.03
N VAL A 389 -5.08 -7.77 5.36
CA VAL A 389 -6.31 -8.04 4.60
C VAL A 389 -6.75 -6.76 3.93
N ASN A 390 -7.16 -6.83 2.67
CA ASN A 390 -7.78 -5.70 1.98
C ASN A 390 -9.11 -6.10 1.33
N CYS A 391 -10.12 -5.27 1.55
CA CYS A 391 -11.43 -5.26 0.90
C CYS A 391 -11.96 -3.83 0.92
N SER A 392 -12.31 -3.28 -0.23
CA SER A 392 -12.60 -1.85 -0.33
C SER A 392 -13.95 -1.50 0.28
N LEU A 393 -14.99 -2.26 -0.08
CA LEU A 393 -16.38 -1.85 0.13
C LEU A 393 -17.12 -2.63 1.23
N PHE A 394 -16.46 -3.60 1.88
CA PHE A 394 -17.02 -4.32 3.03
C PHE A 394 -16.06 -4.34 4.21
N ASN A 395 -16.36 -3.51 5.22
CA ASN A 395 -15.55 -3.33 6.41
C ASN A 395 -16.40 -3.56 7.67
N PRO A 396 -16.76 -4.83 7.98
CA PRO A 396 -17.62 -5.14 9.12
C PRO A 396 -16.91 -4.99 10.47
N THR A 397 -17.69 -4.98 11.54
CA THR A 397 -17.21 -5.19 12.92
C THR A 397 -17.70 -6.57 13.41
N PRO A 398 -16.82 -7.48 13.87
CA PRO A 398 -15.35 -7.43 13.80
C PRO A 398 -14.83 -7.46 12.36
N SER A 399 -13.59 -7.00 12.16
CA SER A 399 -12.93 -6.86 10.84
C SER A 399 -12.68 -8.20 10.14
N LEU A 400 -12.45 -8.16 8.82
CA LEU A 400 -12.11 -9.35 8.03
C LEU A 400 -10.80 -10.00 8.51
N SER A 401 -9.82 -9.18 8.90
CA SER A 401 -8.59 -9.69 9.54
C SER A 401 -8.86 -10.43 10.84
N ALA A 402 -9.78 -9.96 11.67
CA ALA A 402 -10.17 -10.64 12.91
C ALA A 402 -10.92 -11.96 12.63
N MET A 403 -11.73 -12.02 11.56
CA MET A 403 -12.36 -13.26 11.10
C MET A 403 -11.33 -14.33 10.75
N ILE A 404 -10.28 -13.97 10.01
CA ILE A 404 -9.16 -14.89 9.69
C ILE A 404 -8.40 -15.31 10.95
N VAL A 405 -8.06 -14.36 11.84
CA VAL A 405 -7.38 -14.67 13.11
C VAL A 405 -8.19 -15.69 13.93
N ASN A 406 -9.51 -15.50 14.02
CA ASN A 406 -10.40 -16.39 14.75
C ASN A 406 -10.54 -17.76 14.07
N LYS A 407 -10.69 -17.82 12.75
CA LYS A 407 -10.86 -19.07 11.98
C LYS A 407 -9.64 -19.97 12.09
N TYR A 408 -8.45 -19.42 11.86
CA TYR A 408 -7.20 -20.20 11.79
C TYR A 408 -6.43 -20.27 13.11
N LYS A 409 -6.95 -19.66 14.18
CA LYS A 409 -6.31 -19.57 15.50
C LYS A 409 -4.85 -19.11 15.38
N LEU A 410 -4.67 -18.00 14.67
CA LEU A 410 -3.35 -17.36 14.52
C LEU A 410 -2.78 -17.01 15.89
N ARG A 411 -1.45 -16.85 15.96
CA ARG A 411 -0.76 -16.53 17.22
C ARG A 411 -1.29 -15.24 17.86
N GLY A 412 -1.36 -15.19 19.19
CA GLY A 412 -1.96 -14.07 19.93
C GLY A 412 -1.25 -12.72 19.77
N ASN A 413 -0.01 -12.70 19.28
CA ASN A 413 0.77 -11.49 19.00
C ASN A 413 0.91 -11.18 17.49
N VAL A 414 0.04 -11.74 16.64
CA VAL A 414 0.00 -11.44 15.20
C VAL A 414 -0.19 -9.95 14.96
N LYS A 415 0.53 -9.39 13.99
CA LYS A 415 0.33 -8.01 13.54
C LYS A 415 -0.70 -8.02 12.41
N SER A 416 -1.96 -7.71 12.75
CA SER A 416 -3.09 -7.75 11.81
C SER A 416 -3.51 -6.36 11.34
N PHE A 417 -3.70 -6.20 10.04
CA PHE A 417 -4.14 -4.95 9.40
C PHE A 417 -5.35 -5.23 8.49
N ASN A 418 -6.35 -4.33 8.51
CA ASN A 418 -7.51 -4.38 7.62
C ASN A 418 -7.56 -3.08 6.81
N LEU A 419 -7.39 -3.18 5.50
CA LEU A 419 -7.29 -2.06 4.58
C LEU A 419 -8.60 -1.92 3.80
N GLY A 420 -9.26 -0.76 3.90
CA GLY A 420 -10.51 -0.43 3.19
C GLY A 420 -10.41 0.81 2.30
N GLY A 421 -11.37 0.99 1.39
CA GLY A 421 -11.52 2.22 0.60
C GLY A 421 -10.43 2.54 -0.44
N MET A 422 -9.59 1.57 -0.82
CA MET A 422 -8.44 1.80 -1.72
C MET A 422 -8.66 1.34 -3.18
N GLY A 423 -9.74 0.61 -3.45
CA GLY A 423 -10.09 0.08 -4.76
C GLY A 423 -9.13 -0.99 -5.27
N CYS A 424 -9.14 -1.23 -6.57
CA CYS A 424 -8.45 -2.38 -7.16
C CYS A 424 -6.91 -2.36 -7.06
N SER A 425 -6.29 -1.25 -6.66
CA SER A 425 -4.84 -1.19 -6.41
C SER A 425 -4.43 -1.63 -5.00
N ALA A 426 -5.41 -1.95 -4.14
CA ALA A 426 -5.18 -2.30 -2.74
C ALA A 426 -4.27 -3.51 -2.54
N GLY A 427 -4.25 -4.46 -3.49
CA GLY A 427 -3.39 -5.64 -3.43
C GLY A 427 -1.90 -5.25 -3.41
N VAL A 428 -1.48 -4.35 -4.30
CA VAL A 428 -0.08 -3.85 -4.34
C VAL A 428 0.23 -3.01 -3.09
N ILE A 429 -0.73 -2.23 -2.60
CA ILE A 429 -0.57 -1.46 -1.35
C ILE A 429 -0.37 -2.40 -0.16
N ALA A 430 -1.12 -3.51 -0.11
CA ALA A 430 -0.98 -4.50 0.94
C ALA A 430 0.36 -5.24 0.88
N ILE A 431 0.88 -5.53 -0.33
CA ILE A 431 2.25 -6.04 -0.51
C ILE A 431 3.29 -5.03 -0.02
N ASP A 432 3.12 -3.74 -0.29
CA ASP A 432 4.03 -2.69 0.19
C ASP A 432 4.07 -2.62 1.73
N LEU A 433 2.89 -2.66 2.38
CA LEU A 433 2.80 -2.70 3.84
C LEU A 433 3.42 -3.97 4.42
N ALA A 434 3.15 -5.14 3.82
CA ALA A 434 3.75 -6.39 4.25
C ALA A 434 5.28 -6.38 4.06
N LYS A 435 5.78 -5.75 2.99
CA LYS A 435 7.21 -5.55 2.73
C LYS A 435 7.84 -4.73 3.86
N ASP A 436 7.25 -3.59 4.23
CA ASP A 436 7.76 -2.75 5.32
C ASP A 436 7.74 -3.51 6.67
N MET A 437 6.66 -4.22 6.96
CA MET A 437 6.57 -5.05 8.17
C MET A 437 7.60 -6.18 8.19
N LEU A 438 7.91 -6.81 7.05
CA LEU A 438 8.97 -7.82 6.92
C LEU A 438 10.38 -7.22 6.98
N GLN A 439 10.59 -5.95 6.65
CA GLN A 439 11.88 -5.30 6.91
C GLN A 439 12.09 -5.10 8.40
N LEU A 440 11.02 -4.76 9.13
CA LEU A 440 11.04 -4.53 10.59
C LEU A 440 11.15 -5.84 11.39
N HIS A 441 10.34 -6.86 11.07
CA HIS A 441 10.28 -8.11 11.81
C HIS A 441 11.10 -9.21 11.15
N ARG A 442 12.18 -9.65 11.82
CA ARG A 442 13.09 -10.69 11.29
C ARG A 442 12.45 -12.09 11.34
N ASN A 443 12.83 -12.92 10.38
CA ASN A 443 12.56 -14.37 10.36
C ASN A 443 11.08 -14.75 10.55
N THR A 444 10.17 -14.09 9.84
CA THR A 444 8.72 -14.30 9.98
C THR A 444 8.03 -14.47 8.63
N TYR A 445 6.81 -15.00 8.68
CA TYR A 445 5.89 -14.99 7.55
C TYR A 445 4.93 -13.80 7.62
N ALA A 446 4.58 -13.28 6.45
CA ALA A 446 3.46 -12.37 6.26
C ALA A 446 2.47 -12.99 5.27
N VAL A 447 1.18 -12.90 5.59
CA VAL A 447 0.10 -13.30 4.69
C VAL A 447 -0.65 -12.05 4.24
N VAL A 448 -0.81 -11.88 2.94
CA VAL A 448 -1.65 -10.84 2.35
C VAL A 448 -2.89 -11.51 1.75
N VAL A 449 -4.08 -11.04 2.14
CA VAL A 449 -5.35 -11.50 1.58
C VAL A 449 -6.02 -10.31 0.87
N SER A 450 -6.26 -10.46 -0.42
CA SER A 450 -6.94 -9.49 -1.27
C SER A 450 -8.28 -10.07 -1.72
N THR A 451 -9.37 -9.37 -1.46
CA THR A 451 -10.71 -9.78 -1.87
C THR A 451 -11.57 -8.53 -2.06
N GLU A 452 -12.65 -8.64 -2.81
CA GLU A 452 -13.70 -7.63 -2.82
C GLU A 452 -15.04 -8.30 -2.57
N ASN A 453 -15.79 -7.77 -1.61
CA ASN A 453 -17.16 -8.21 -1.39
C ASN A 453 -18.10 -7.36 -2.24
N ILE A 454 -18.86 -8.00 -3.10
CA ILE A 454 -19.78 -7.30 -3.99
C ILE A 454 -21.25 -7.51 -3.62
N THR A 455 -21.56 -8.37 -2.64
CA THR A 455 -22.93 -8.61 -2.16
C THR A 455 -23.66 -7.33 -1.72
N GLN A 456 -23.06 -6.50 -0.86
CA GLN A 456 -23.78 -5.33 -0.31
C GLN A 456 -23.74 -4.09 -1.20
N ASN A 457 -22.85 -4.08 -2.19
CA ASN A 457 -22.56 -2.89 -2.99
C ASN A 457 -23.17 -2.98 -4.39
N TRP A 458 -24.08 -3.93 -4.60
CA TRP A 458 -24.88 -4.02 -5.82
C TRP A 458 -25.77 -2.79 -5.95
N TYR A 459 -25.67 -2.09 -7.08
CA TYR A 459 -26.46 -0.88 -7.31
C TYR A 459 -27.83 -1.24 -7.91
N PHE A 460 -28.91 -0.86 -7.23
CA PHE A 460 -30.28 -1.13 -7.66
C PHE A 460 -30.93 0.05 -8.39
N GLY A 461 -30.19 1.07 -8.82
CA GLY A 461 -30.75 2.25 -9.50
C GLY A 461 -30.41 2.31 -11.00
N ASN A 462 -30.77 3.42 -11.64
CA ASN A 462 -30.69 3.59 -13.11
C ASN A 462 -29.58 4.57 -13.56
N LYS A 463 -28.75 5.09 -12.64
CA LYS A 463 -27.62 5.95 -12.99
C LYS A 463 -26.51 5.14 -13.68
N LYS A 464 -26.31 5.39 -14.98
CA LYS A 464 -25.37 4.64 -15.84
C LYS A 464 -23.93 4.56 -15.29
N SER A 465 -23.43 5.63 -14.66
CA SER A 465 -22.08 5.62 -14.07
C SER A 465 -21.91 4.65 -12.90
N MET A 466 -23.01 4.25 -12.25
CA MET A 466 -23.06 3.31 -11.13
C MET A 466 -23.47 1.89 -11.53
N LEU A 467 -23.99 1.69 -12.74
CA LEU A 467 -24.33 0.36 -13.29
C LEU A 467 -23.11 -0.40 -13.83
N ILE A 468 -22.05 0.32 -14.21
CA ILE A 468 -20.82 -0.29 -14.75
C ILE A 468 -20.22 -1.32 -13.76
N PRO A 469 -20.07 -1.01 -12.44
CA PRO A 469 -19.61 -1.99 -11.47
C PRO A 469 -20.41 -3.30 -11.42
N ASN A 470 -21.75 -3.25 -11.46
CA ASN A 470 -22.59 -4.47 -11.47
C ASN A 470 -22.23 -5.40 -12.64
N CYS A 471 -21.92 -4.82 -13.80
CA CYS A 471 -21.60 -5.59 -14.99
C CYS A 471 -20.16 -6.13 -14.97
N LEU A 472 -19.21 -5.42 -14.36
CA LEU A 472 -17.78 -5.75 -14.43
C LEU A 472 -17.27 -6.61 -13.28
N PHE A 473 -17.66 -6.29 -12.05
CA PHE A 473 -17.09 -6.93 -10.88
C PHE A 473 -17.63 -8.35 -10.69
N ARG A 474 -16.73 -9.23 -10.26
CA ARG A 474 -17.00 -10.66 -10.07
C ARG A 474 -16.34 -11.14 -8.79
N VAL A 475 -16.88 -12.23 -8.24
CA VAL A 475 -16.37 -12.85 -7.02
C VAL A 475 -14.97 -13.39 -7.26
N GLY A 476 -14.03 -13.02 -6.39
CA GLY A 476 -12.67 -13.51 -6.44
C GLY A 476 -11.84 -13.01 -5.27
N GLY A 477 -10.71 -13.67 -5.06
CA GLY A 477 -9.77 -13.30 -4.02
C GLY A 477 -8.46 -14.06 -4.13
N ALA A 478 -7.41 -13.54 -3.50
CA ALA A 478 -6.09 -14.15 -3.48
C ALA A 478 -5.48 -14.08 -2.08
N ALA A 479 -4.82 -15.16 -1.68
CA ALA A 479 -3.99 -15.24 -0.48
C ALA A 479 -2.53 -15.43 -0.88
N VAL A 480 -1.64 -14.64 -0.32
CA VAL A 480 -0.23 -14.52 -0.74
C VAL A 480 0.66 -14.73 0.47
N LEU A 481 1.59 -15.69 0.42
CA LEU A 481 2.55 -15.96 1.49
C LEU A 481 3.91 -15.34 1.16
N LEU A 482 4.28 -14.34 1.96
CA LEU A 482 5.58 -13.67 1.90
C LEU A 482 6.47 -14.12 3.07
N SER A 483 7.78 -14.15 2.82
CA SER A 483 8.80 -14.52 3.82
C SER A 483 10.05 -13.66 3.69
N ASN A 484 10.70 -13.37 4.81
CA ASN A 484 12.06 -12.84 4.84
C ASN A 484 13.08 -13.84 5.43
N LYS A 485 12.68 -15.11 5.58
CA LYS A 485 13.53 -16.17 6.14
C LYS A 485 14.55 -16.62 5.10
N ALA A 486 15.80 -16.81 5.52
CA ALA A 486 16.89 -17.15 4.59
C ALA A 486 16.67 -18.51 3.90
N PHE A 487 16.13 -19.50 4.61
CA PHE A 487 15.87 -20.84 4.06
C PHE A 487 14.76 -20.85 3.00
N ASP A 488 13.80 -19.92 3.07
CA ASP A 488 12.69 -19.87 2.12
C ASP A 488 13.16 -19.45 0.71
N LYS A 489 14.35 -18.84 0.58
CA LYS A 489 14.96 -18.52 -0.72
C LYS A 489 15.01 -19.73 -1.66
N GLN A 490 15.27 -20.93 -1.12
CA GLN A 490 15.41 -22.16 -1.90
C GLN A 490 14.07 -22.75 -2.36
N ARG A 491 12.94 -22.39 -1.75
CA ARG A 491 11.61 -22.86 -2.15
C ARG A 491 10.70 -21.78 -2.75
N ALA A 492 11.00 -20.51 -2.53
CA ALA A 492 10.20 -19.40 -3.02
C ALA A 492 10.14 -19.32 -4.54
N LYS A 493 8.96 -18.97 -5.07
CA LYS A 493 8.72 -18.75 -6.49
C LYS A 493 9.39 -17.46 -6.96
N TYR A 494 9.19 -16.36 -6.23
CA TYR A 494 9.66 -15.04 -6.62
C TYR A 494 10.37 -14.29 -5.49
N LYS A 495 11.16 -13.29 -5.86
CA LYS A 495 11.68 -12.25 -4.98
C LYS A 495 11.05 -10.92 -5.35
N LEU A 496 10.61 -10.15 -4.35
CA LEU A 496 10.15 -8.78 -4.55
C LEU A 496 11.36 -7.87 -4.79
N VAL A 497 11.38 -7.18 -5.94
CA VAL A 497 12.48 -6.29 -6.33
C VAL A 497 12.14 -4.85 -6.00
N HIS A 498 11.00 -4.35 -6.51
CA HIS A 498 10.56 -2.98 -6.34
C HIS A 498 9.05 -2.91 -6.10
N VAL A 499 8.64 -1.91 -5.32
CA VAL A 499 7.24 -1.47 -5.21
C VAL A 499 7.22 0.04 -5.39
N VAL A 500 6.36 0.53 -6.28
CA VAL A 500 6.23 1.95 -6.59
C VAL A 500 4.78 2.37 -6.40
N ARG A 501 4.57 3.39 -5.56
CA ARG A 501 3.25 3.94 -5.27
C ARG A 501 3.10 5.34 -5.82
N THR A 502 1.97 5.58 -6.49
CA THR A 502 1.56 6.90 -6.94
C THR A 502 0.17 7.20 -6.40
N HIS A 503 0.03 8.38 -5.80
CA HIS A 503 -1.22 8.88 -5.24
C HIS A 503 -1.56 10.24 -5.85
N CYS A 504 -2.71 10.33 -6.51
CA CYS A 504 -3.17 11.53 -7.18
C CYS A 504 -4.31 12.24 -6.45
N GLY A 505 -4.74 11.77 -5.28
CA GLY A 505 -5.87 12.35 -4.56
C GLY A 505 -5.72 13.73 -3.93
N ALA A 506 -4.61 14.42 -4.23
CA ALA A 506 -4.55 15.87 -4.02
C ALA A 506 -5.22 16.66 -5.17
N ASP A 507 -5.51 16.01 -6.30
CA ASP A 507 -6.27 16.57 -7.41
C ASP A 507 -7.75 16.18 -7.28
N ASP A 508 -8.64 17.16 -7.30
CA ASP A 508 -10.08 16.96 -7.05
C ASP A 508 -10.74 16.05 -8.08
N LYS A 509 -10.32 16.13 -9.35
CA LYS A 509 -10.85 15.27 -10.42
C LYS A 509 -10.42 13.83 -10.19
N ALA A 510 -9.15 13.61 -9.84
CA ALA A 510 -8.63 12.30 -9.48
C ALA A 510 -9.31 11.73 -8.22
N PHE A 511 -9.57 12.57 -7.22
CA PHE A 511 -10.28 12.19 -6.00
C PHE A 511 -11.72 11.74 -6.26
N ARG A 512 -12.48 12.51 -7.06
CA ARG A 512 -13.88 12.20 -7.41
C ARG A 512 -14.03 11.19 -8.54
N CYS A 513 -12.92 10.64 -9.05
CA CYS A 513 -12.91 9.78 -10.23
C CYS A 513 -13.65 8.44 -10.04
N VAL A 514 -13.45 7.84 -8.86
CA VAL A 514 -14.10 6.60 -8.44
C VAL A 514 -14.59 6.82 -7.02
N TYR A 515 -15.90 6.94 -6.86
CA TYR A 515 -16.49 7.44 -5.62
C TYR A 515 -17.76 6.69 -5.26
N GLN A 516 -17.91 6.34 -3.99
CA GLN A 516 -19.14 5.74 -3.47
C GLN A 516 -20.06 6.85 -2.97
N GLU A 517 -21.27 6.91 -3.51
CA GLU A 517 -22.27 7.95 -3.22
C GLU A 517 -23.68 7.37 -3.34
N GLN A 518 -24.68 8.15 -2.93
CA GLN A 518 -26.09 7.87 -3.20
C GLN A 518 -26.51 8.56 -4.49
N ASP A 519 -27.40 7.93 -5.25
CA ASP A 519 -28.11 8.60 -6.34
C ASP A 519 -29.22 9.53 -5.82
N ASP A 520 -29.92 10.18 -6.75
CA ASP A 520 -30.97 11.16 -6.45
C ASP A 520 -32.18 10.55 -5.71
N VAL A 521 -32.30 9.21 -5.69
CA VAL A 521 -33.36 8.44 -5.01
C VAL A 521 -32.84 7.78 -3.73
N GLY A 522 -31.58 8.05 -3.34
CA GLY A 522 -30.96 7.53 -2.14
C GLY A 522 -30.37 6.12 -2.27
N LYS A 523 -30.34 5.52 -3.47
CA LYS A 523 -29.73 4.20 -3.69
C LYS A 523 -28.20 4.36 -3.75
N THR A 524 -27.49 3.64 -2.89
CA THR A 524 -26.01 3.69 -2.83
C THR A 524 -25.38 2.90 -3.98
N GLY A 525 -24.36 3.48 -4.62
CA GLY A 525 -23.57 2.83 -5.65
C GLY A 525 -22.17 3.42 -5.76
N VAL A 526 -21.32 2.78 -6.59
CA VAL A 526 -19.98 3.29 -6.91
C VAL A 526 -20.03 3.95 -8.29
N SER A 527 -19.86 5.27 -8.31
CA SER A 527 -19.86 6.07 -9.53
C SER A 527 -18.48 6.07 -10.17
N LEU A 528 -18.41 5.76 -11.46
CA LEU A 528 -17.20 5.88 -12.28
C LEU A 528 -17.28 7.11 -13.19
N SER A 529 -16.34 8.04 -13.03
CA SER A 529 -16.25 9.24 -13.84
C SER A 529 -15.89 8.94 -15.30
N LYS A 530 -16.39 9.76 -16.23
CA LYS A 530 -16.00 9.73 -17.65
C LYS A 530 -14.52 10.06 -17.86
N ASP A 531 -13.90 10.79 -16.92
CA ASP A 531 -12.48 11.17 -16.94
C ASP A 531 -11.54 10.04 -16.49
N LEU A 532 -12.07 8.86 -16.12
CA LEU A 532 -11.32 7.74 -15.56
C LEU A 532 -10.09 7.38 -16.38
N MET A 533 -10.21 7.29 -17.72
CA MET A 533 -9.09 6.92 -18.58
C MET A 533 -7.99 7.98 -18.58
N ALA A 534 -8.36 9.28 -18.63
CA ALA A 534 -7.40 10.37 -18.62
C ALA A 534 -6.65 10.45 -17.28
N ILE A 535 -7.37 10.30 -16.18
CA ILE A 535 -6.79 10.30 -14.82
C ILE A 535 -5.89 9.08 -14.62
N ALA A 536 -6.32 7.90 -15.09
CA ALA A 536 -5.51 6.69 -15.06
C ALA A 536 -4.20 6.85 -15.86
N GLY A 537 -4.27 7.44 -17.06
CA GLY A 537 -3.10 7.76 -17.87
C GLY A 537 -2.12 8.72 -17.16
N GLY A 538 -2.63 9.76 -16.49
CA GLY A 538 -1.81 10.69 -15.70
C GLY A 538 -1.13 10.01 -14.50
N ALA A 539 -1.87 9.16 -13.78
CA ALA A 539 -1.33 8.39 -12.65
C ALA A 539 -0.29 7.35 -13.10
N LEU A 540 -0.55 6.65 -14.22
CA LEU A 540 0.38 5.73 -14.86
C LEU A 540 1.67 6.45 -15.22
N LYS A 541 1.59 7.59 -15.90
CA LYS A 541 2.76 8.38 -16.30
C LYS A 541 3.66 8.70 -15.10
N THR A 542 3.07 9.13 -14.00
CA THR A 542 3.80 9.42 -12.75
C THR A 542 4.43 8.17 -12.15
N ASN A 543 3.75 7.02 -12.24
CA ASN A 543 4.24 5.75 -11.75
C ASN A 543 5.43 5.23 -12.58
N ILE A 544 5.30 5.12 -13.90
CA ILE A 544 6.36 4.62 -14.80
C ILE A 544 7.59 5.53 -14.82
N THR A 545 7.39 6.83 -14.64
CA THR A 545 8.48 7.80 -14.43
C THR A 545 9.33 7.45 -13.22
N THR A 546 8.69 7.05 -12.13
CA THR A 546 9.39 6.73 -10.87
C THR A 546 10.04 5.36 -10.96
N MET A 547 9.42 4.44 -11.71
CA MET A 547 9.90 3.07 -11.88
C MET A 547 11.02 2.93 -12.90
N GLY A 548 11.00 3.69 -13.99
CA GLY A 548 11.94 3.57 -15.12
C GLY A 548 13.41 3.47 -14.67
N PRO A 549 13.92 4.42 -13.86
CA PRO A 549 15.30 4.39 -13.37
C PRO A 549 15.65 3.20 -12.46
N LEU A 550 14.64 2.55 -11.87
CA LEU A 550 14.84 1.39 -11.01
C LEU A 550 14.94 0.08 -11.80
N VAL A 551 14.37 0.02 -13.01
CA VAL A 551 14.16 -1.25 -13.74
C VAL A 551 14.81 -1.30 -15.11
N LEU A 552 14.95 -0.15 -15.78
CA LEU A 552 15.44 -0.08 -17.16
C LEU A 552 16.98 -0.13 -17.24
N PRO A 553 17.55 -0.64 -18.33
CA PRO A 553 18.98 -0.55 -18.62
C PRO A 553 19.48 0.90 -18.67
N ILE A 554 20.77 1.12 -18.38
CA ILE A 554 21.38 2.46 -18.37
C ILE A 554 21.27 3.14 -19.74
N SER A 555 21.38 2.40 -20.84
CA SER A 555 21.23 2.93 -22.20
C SER A 555 19.86 3.60 -22.42
N GLU A 556 18.80 2.94 -21.98
CA GLU A 556 17.42 3.45 -22.03
C GLU A 556 17.23 4.67 -21.12
N GLN A 557 17.83 4.63 -19.93
CA GLN A 557 17.79 5.76 -19.01
C GLN A 557 18.48 7.01 -19.61
N LEU A 558 19.62 6.83 -20.27
CA LEU A 558 20.35 7.90 -20.95
C LEU A 558 19.58 8.45 -22.16
N LEU A 559 18.92 7.59 -22.93
CA LEU A 559 18.08 8.01 -24.06
C LEU A 559 16.86 8.80 -23.59
N PHE A 560 16.17 8.33 -22.56
CA PHE A 560 15.05 9.04 -21.95
C PHE A 560 15.50 10.39 -21.35
N PHE A 561 16.63 10.41 -20.64
CA PHE A 561 17.15 11.63 -20.04
C PHE A 561 17.58 12.65 -21.09
N SER A 562 18.29 12.21 -22.15
CA SER A 562 18.73 13.11 -23.23
C SER A 562 17.56 13.74 -23.97
N THR A 563 16.47 12.99 -24.22
CA THR A 563 15.25 13.52 -24.85
C THR A 563 14.49 14.50 -23.94
N LEU A 564 14.44 14.26 -22.63
CA LEU A 564 13.90 15.23 -21.67
C LEU A 564 14.71 16.53 -21.62
N VAL A 565 16.05 16.43 -21.59
CA VAL A 565 16.95 17.60 -21.60
C VAL A 565 16.82 18.36 -22.92
N ALA A 566 16.81 17.66 -24.06
CA ALA A 566 16.66 18.28 -25.37
C ALA A 566 15.34 19.05 -25.50
N LYS A 567 14.25 18.49 -24.96
CA LYS A 567 12.97 19.18 -24.92
C LYS A 567 13.02 20.45 -24.05
N LYS A 568 13.64 20.38 -22.88
CA LYS A 568 13.69 21.48 -21.92
C LYS A 568 14.63 22.62 -22.38
N LEU A 569 15.76 22.29 -23.01
CA LEU A 569 16.76 23.28 -23.43
C LEU A 569 16.50 23.81 -24.85
N PHE A 570 16.01 22.99 -25.77
CA PHE A 570 15.86 23.38 -27.19
C PHE A 570 14.40 23.56 -27.63
N ASN A 571 13.45 23.56 -26.69
CA ASN A 571 12.01 23.71 -26.95
C ASN A 571 11.51 22.79 -28.11
N ALA A 572 12.14 21.63 -28.24
CA ALA A 572 11.94 20.75 -29.38
C ALA A 572 10.50 20.20 -29.36
N LYS A 573 9.76 20.39 -30.47
CA LYS A 573 8.39 19.86 -30.66
C LYS A 573 8.32 18.32 -30.78
N LYS A 574 9.40 17.60 -30.50
CA LYS A 574 9.42 16.12 -30.57
C LYS A 574 8.61 15.53 -29.40
N LYS A 575 7.78 14.54 -29.72
CA LYS A 575 7.09 13.74 -28.69
C LYS A 575 8.12 13.10 -27.75
N PRO A 576 7.82 12.95 -26.45
CA PRO A 576 8.75 12.38 -25.49
C PRO A 576 8.97 10.94 -25.85
N TYR A 577 10.21 10.50 -25.71
CA TYR A 577 10.51 9.09 -25.76
C TYR A 577 9.81 8.38 -24.59
N ILE A 578 9.01 7.35 -24.89
CA ILE A 578 8.46 6.44 -23.89
C ILE A 578 9.47 5.29 -23.79
N PRO A 579 10.10 5.07 -22.62
CA PRO A 579 11.09 4.01 -22.48
C PRO A 579 10.53 2.65 -22.81
N ASP A 580 11.34 1.80 -23.42
CA ASP A 580 10.91 0.45 -23.75
C ASP A 580 10.95 -0.46 -22.52
N PHE A 581 9.83 -0.54 -21.81
CA PHE A 581 9.67 -1.42 -20.65
C PHE A 581 9.73 -2.91 -20.99
N LYS A 582 9.63 -3.30 -22.27
CA LYS A 582 9.83 -4.70 -22.73
C LYS A 582 11.28 -5.16 -22.50
N LEU A 583 12.23 -4.22 -22.40
CA LEU A 583 13.62 -4.54 -22.08
C LEU A 583 13.84 -4.85 -20.59
N ALA A 584 12.91 -4.43 -19.72
CA ALA A 584 13.00 -4.63 -18.27
C ALA A 584 12.17 -5.80 -17.75
N PHE A 585 11.12 -6.18 -18.48
CA PHE A 585 10.12 -7.15 -18.03
C PHE A 585 9.80 -8.18 -19.11
N ASP A 586 9.76 -9.44 -18.70
CA ASP A 586 9.36 -10.56 -19.56
C ASP A 586 7.84 -10.75 -19.55
N HIS A 587 7.17 -10.43 -18.43
CA HIS A 587 5.74 -10.66 -18.24
C HIS A 587 5.05 -9.46 -17.60
N PHE A 588 3.82 -9.19 -18.05
CA PHE A 588 3.00 -8.06 -17.60
C PHE A 588 1.68 -8.58 -17.04
N CYS A 589 1.37 -8.16 -15.81
CA CYS A 589 0.10 -8.39 -15.14
C CYS A 589 -0.57 -7.03 -14.95
N ILE A 590 -1.38 -6.66 -15.92
CA ILE A 590 -2.13 -5.41 -15.95
C ILE A 590 -3.51 -5.67 -15.38
N HIS A 591 -3.83 -5.01 -14.27
CA HIS A 591 -5.11 -5.16 -13.59
C HIS A 591 -6.29 -5.20 -14.57
N ALA A 592 -6.99 -6.33 -14.57
CA ALA A 592 -8.23 -6.58 -15.30
C ALA A 592 -9.42 -5.73 -14.81
N GLY A 593 -9.28 -4.40 -14.84
CA GLY A 593 -10.34 -3.46 -14.44
C GLY A 593 -11.49 -3.40 -15.45
N GLY A 594 -11.18 -3.67 -16.71
CA GLY A 594 -12.07 -3.69 -17.85
C GLY A 594 -11.24 -3.57 -19.13
N ARG A 595 -11.81 -3.98 -20.28
CA ARG A 595 -11.10 -4.02 -21.56
C ARG A 595 -10.44 -2.69 -21.92
N ALA A 596 -11.15 -1.57 -21.76
CA ALA A 596 -10.64 -0.24 -22.11
C ALA A 596 -9.34 0.11 -21.37
N VAL A 597 -9.19 -0.32 -20.11
CA VAL A 597 -7.97 -0.08 -19.32
C VAL A 597 -6.79 -0.87 -19.89
N ILE A 598 -7.03 -2.12 -20.30
CA ILE A 598 -6.02 -2.99 -20.89
C ILE A 598 -5.60 -2.45 -22.26
N ASP A 599 -6.56 -2.10 -23.12
CA ASP A 599 -6.33 -1.55 -24.46
C ASP A 599 -5.51 -0.24 -24.39
N GLU A 600 -5.85 0.62 -23.44
CA GLU A 600 -5.17 1.90 -23.25
C GLU A 600 -3.73 1.69 -22.75
N LEU A 601 -3.49 0.71 -21.87
CA LEU A 601 -2.14 0.36 -21.43
C LEU A 601 -1.30 -0.29 -22.52
N GLU A 602 -1.89 -1.20 -23.31
CA GLU A 602 -1.25 -1.81 -24.46
C GLU A 602 -0.72 -0.75 -25.42
N LYS A 603 -1.59 0.20 -25.77
CA LYS A 603 -1.26 1.31 -26.66
C LYS A 603 -0.22 2.25 -26.07
N ASN A 604 -0.39 2.69 -24.83
CA ASN A 604 0.50 3.68 -24.21
C ASN A 604 1.91 3.14 -23.93
N LEU A 605 2.03 1.86 -23.60
CA LEU A 605 3.32 1.21 -23.35
C LEU A 605 3.90 0.51 -24.59
N GLN A 606 3.21 0.59 -25.74
CA GLN A 606 3.60 -0.06 -26.99
C GLN A 606 3.89 -1.56 -26.76
N LEU A 607 2.96 -2.22 -26.08
CA LEU A 607 3.02 -3.64 -25.79
C LEU A 607 2.49 -4.45 -26.97
N LEU A 608 2.96 -5.69 -27.08
CA LEU A 608 2.47 -6.67 -28.04
C LEU A 608 1.27 -7.41 -27.45
N PRO A 609 0.39 -8.00 -28.27
CA PRO A 609 -0.78 -8.75 -27.79
C PRO A 609 -0.44 -9.85 -26.76
N VAL A 610 0.72 -10.50 -26.92
CA VAL A 610 1.21 -11.53 -25.99
C VAL A 610 1.47 -10.99 -24.58
N HIS A 611 1.86 -9.71 -24.43
CA HIS A 611 2.13 -9.10 -23.13
C HIS A 611 0.84 -8.82 -22.35
N VAL A 612 -0.25 -8.52 -23.05
CA VAL A 612 -1.56 -8.24 -22.41
C VAL A 612 -2.48 -9.46 -22.36
N GLU A 613 -2.09 -10.57 -22.99
CA GLU A 613 -2.87 -11.81 -23.05
C GLU A 613 -3.32 -12.28 -21.66
N ALA A 614 -2.42 -12.32 -20.68
CA ALA A 614 -2.76 -12.76 -19.32
C ALA A 614 -3.88 -11.91 -18.69
N SER A 615 -3.86 -10.60 -18.95
CA SER A 615 -4.84 -9.63 -18.45
C SER A 615 -6.19 -9.80 -19.14
N ARG A 616 -6.18 -9.95 -20.47
CA ARG A 616 -7.39 -10.17 -21.28
C ARG A 616 -8.06 -11.51 -20.95
N MET A 617 -7.27 -12.59 -20.85
CA MET A 617 -7.82 -13.92 -20.56
C MET A 617 -8.35 -13.99 -19.12
N THR A 618 -7.66 -13.36 -18.17
CA THR A 618 -8.16 -13.23 -16.79
C THR A 618 -9.49 -12.48 -16.74
N LEU A 619 -9.59 -11.34 -17.42
CA LEU A 619 -10.84 -10.57 -17.51
C LEU A 619 -11.96 -11.42 -18.12
N HIS A 620 -11.67 -12.16 -19.18
CA HIS A 620 -12.64 -13.04 -19.82
C HIS A 620 -13.08 -14.18 -18.89
N ARG A 621 -12.16 -14.87 -18.22
CA ARG A 621 -12.48 -16.06 -17.44
C ARG A 621 -13.08 -15.75 -16.07
N PHE A 622 -12.61 -14.70 -15.41
CA PHE A 622 -12.94 -14.42 -14.01
C PHE A 622 -13.59 -13.04 -13.81
N GLY A 623 -13.58 -12.17 -14.82
CA GLY A 623 -14.05 -10.79 -14.70
C GLY A 623 -13.12 -9.93 -13.85
N ASN A 624 -13.64 -8.77 -13.42
CA ASN A 624 -12.89 -7.88 -12.54
C ASN A 624 -13.04 -8.34 -11.08
N THR A 625 -12.03 -9.03 -10.55
CA THR A 625 -11.96 -9.45 -9.13
C THR A 625 -11.32 -8.39 -8.23
N SER A 626 -11.37 -7.11 -8.62
CA SER A 626 -10.78 -5.98 -7.89
C SER A 626 -9.28 -6.19 -7.62
N SER A 627 -8.87 -6.08 -6.35
CA SER A 627 -7.48 -6.13 -5.92
C SER A 627 -6.80 -7.48 -6.08
N SER A 628 -7.54 -8.55 -6.37
CA SER A 628 -6.96 -9.87 -6.64
C SER A 628 -6.63 -10.14 -8.11
N SER A 629 -7.14 -9.37 -9.08
CA SER A 629 -7.03 -9.71 -10.52
C SER A 629 -5.59 -9.97 -10.99
N ILE A 630 -4.64 -9.14 -10.53
CA ILE A 630 -3.21 -9.27 -10.88
C ILE A 630 -2.56 -10.59 -10.43
N TRP A 631 -3.19 -11.33 -9.50
CA TRP A 631 -2.75 -12.65 -9.07
C TRP A 631 -3.29 -13.76 -9.96
N TYR A 632 -4.52 -13.61 -10.48
CA TYR A 632 -5.04 -14.52 -11.51
C TYR A 632 -4.25 -14.41 -12.81
N GLU A 633 -3.80 -13.20 -13.16
CA GLU A 633 -2.93 -12.92 -14.32
C GLU A 633 -1.55 -13.59 -14.18
N LEU A 634 -0.97 -13.53 -12.97
CA LEU A 634 0.28 -14.24 -12.67
C LEU A 634 0.08 -15.76 -12.76
N ALA A 635 -1.04 -16.26 -12.20
CA ALA A 635 -1.39 -17.68 -12.24
C ALA A 635 -1.59 -18.19 -13.67
N TYR A 636 -2.17 -17.37 -14.55
CA TYR A 636 -2.30 -17.68 -15.97
C TYR A 636 -0.94 -17.89 -16.62
N THR A 637 0.00 -16.97 -16.36
CA THR A 637 1.34 -17.00 -16.94
C THR A 637 2.14 -18.20 -16.42
N GLU A 638 2.00 -18.56 -15.14
CA GLU A 638 2.52 -19.80 -14.57
C GLU A 638 1.91 -21.03 -15.22
N ALA A 639 0.58 -21.07 -15.38
CA ALA A 639 -0.14 -22.21 -15.96
C ALA A 639 0.22 -22.43 -17.45
N LYS A 640 0.57 -21.36 -18.18
CA LYS A 640 1.14 -21.46 -19.53
C LYS A 640 2.59 -21.96 -19.56
N GLY A 641 3.24 -22.15 -18.41
CA GLY A 641 4.64 -22.58 -18.33
C GLY A 641 5.63 -21.55 -18.85
N ARG A 642 5.24 -20.26 -18.89
CA ARG A 642 6.03 -19.18 -19.49
C ARG A 642 7.06 -18.57 -18.53
N ILE A 643 6.91 -18.76 -17.22
CA ILE A 643 7.81 -18.17 -16.22
C ILE A 643 9.11 -18.99 -16.08
N ARG A 644 10.22 -18.41 -16.55
CA ARG A 644 11.57 -18.97 -16.38
C ARG A 644 12.32 -18.27 -15.25
N LYS A 645 13.34 -18.95 -14.72
CA LYS A 645 14.25 -18.38 -13.71
C LYS A 645 14.85 -17.07 -14.23
N ARG A 646 14.93 -16.05 -13.36
CA ARG A 646 15.33 -14.67 -13.62
C ARG A 646 14.35 -13.83 -14.43
N ASN A 647 13.25 -14.39 -14.93
CA ASN A 647 12.22 -13.54 -15.55
C ASN A 647 11.69 -12.53 -14.54
N ARG A 648 11.43 -11.32 -15.03
CA ARG A 648 10.82 -10.25 -14.27
C ARG A 648 9.37 -10.08 -14.67
N VAL A 649 8.51 -10.03 -13.66
CA VAL A 649 7.07 -9.79 -13.81
C VAL A 649 6.73 -8.43 -13.25
N TRP A 650 6.01 -7.64 -14.04
CA TRP A 650 5.48 -6.36 -13.61
C TRP A 650 3.98 -6.46 -13.36
N GLN A 651 3.56 -6.31 -12.10
CA GLN A 651 2.17 -6.11 -11.73
C GLN A 651 1.85 -4.61 -11.66
N ILE A 652 0.78 -4.18 -12.32
CA ILE A 652 0.29 -2.79 -12.28
C ILE A 652 -1.21 -2.75 -12.02
N ALA A 653 -1.63 -1.90 -11.07
CA ALA A 653 -3.03 -1.77 -10.69
C ALA A 653 -3.43 -0.32 -10.39
N PHE A 654 -4.69 -0.03 -10.65
CA PHE A 654 -5.33 1.27 -10.44
C PHE A 654 -6.42 1.19 -9.37
N GLY A 655 -6.65 2.27 -8.62
CA GLY A 655 -7.67 2.30 -7.58
C GLY A 655 -8.16 3.70 -7.25
N SER A 656 -9.20 3.79 -6.42
CA SER A 656 -9.78 5.06 -5.96
C SER A 656 -8.75 5.91 -5.23
N GLY A 657 -8.88 7.23 -5.30
CA GLY A 657 -7.89 8.15 -4.76
C GLY A 657 -7.60 9.32 -5.69
N PHE A 658 -7.22 9.20 -6.95
CA PHE A 658 -6.87 8.02 -7.74
C PHE A 658 -5.45 7.52 -7.43
N LYS A 659 -5.21 6.21 -7.53
CA LYS A 659 -3.91 5.58 -7.22
C LYS A 659 -3.46 4.71 -8.40
N CYS A 660 -2.15 4.71 -8.65
CA CYS A 660 -1.49 3.78 -9.59
C CYS A 660 -0.31 3.14 -8.87
N ASN A 661 -0.33 1.83 -8.69
CA ASN A 661 0.69 1.12 -7.92
C ASN A 661 1.26 -0.04 -8.72
N SER A 662 2.56 -0.28 -8.54
CA SER A 662 3.31 -1.28 -9.27
C SER A 662 4.16 -2.14 -8.35
N ALA A 663 4.22 -3.44 -8.61
CA ALA A 663 5.12 -4.38 -7.97
C ALA A 663 5.94 -5.13 -9.03
N VAL A 664 7.23 -5.28 -8.75
CA VAL A 664 8.18 -5.98 -9.62
C VAL A 664 8.67 -7.23 -8.92
N TRP A 665 8.46 -8.37 -9.56
CA TRP A 665 8.86 -9.68 -9.07
C TRP A 665 9.94 -10.27 -9.97
N GLU A 666 10.94 -10.93 -9.38
CA GLU A 666 11.94 -11.72 -10.11
C GLU A 666 11.76 -13.20 -9.77
N ALA A 667 11.58 -14.04 -10.79
CA ALA A 667 11.44 -15.47 -10.63
C ALA A 667 12.76 -16.11 -10.16
N LEU A 668 12.73 -16.83 -9.03
CA LEU A 668 13.92 -17.48 -8.47
C LEU A 668 14.19 -18.87 -9.06
N ARG A 669 13.22 -19.41 -9.80
CA ARG A 669 13.24 -20.73 -10.44
C ARG A 669 12.38 -20.72 -11.70
N ASN A 670 12.40 -21.81 -12.46
CA ASN A 670 11.35 -22.07 -13.44
C ASN A 670 10.05 -22.38 -12.66
N VAL A 671 9.10 -21.45 -12.71
CA VAL A 671 7.91 -21.52 -11.86
C VAL A 671 6.88 -22.43 -12.52
N LYS A 672 6.43 -23.44 -11.78
CA LYS A 672 5.30 -24.29 -12.15
C LYS A 672 4.03 -23.74 -11.49
N PRO A 673 2.85 -23.92 -12.11
CA PRO A 673 1.60 -23.58 -11.45
C PRO A 673 1.46 -24.36 -10.14
N SER A 674 0.89 -23.72 -9.11
CA SER A 674 0.56 -24.42 -7.87
C SER A 674 -0.61 -25.38 -8.07
N ALA A 675 -0.68 -26.42 -7.24
CA ALA A 675 -1.87 -27.26 -7.16
C ALA A 675 -3.09 -26.41 -6.76
N ASN A 676 -4.27 -26.77 -7.28
CA ASN A 676 -5.51 -26.01 -7.11
C ASN A 676 -5.41 -24.58 -7.67
N SER A 677 -4.62 -24.39 -8.73
CA SER A 677 -4.58 -23.11 -9.46
C SER A 677 -5.96 -22.82 -10.05
N PRO A 678 -6.42 -21.55 -10.09
CA PRO A 678 -7.71 -21.22 -10.71
C PRO A 678 -7.78 -21.61 -12.20
N TRP A 679 -6.63 -21.82 -12.85
CA TRP A 679 -6.51 -22.18 -14.27
C TRP A 679 -6.30 -23.68 -14.53
N GLU A 680 -6.16 -24.50 -13.50
CA GLU A 680 -5.68 -25.89 -13.61
C GLU A 680 -6.45 -26.74 -14.63
N ASP A 681 -7.77 -26.62 -14.66
CA ASP A 681 -8.66 -27.41 -15.51
C ASP A 681 -9.03 -26.73 -16.84
N CYS A 682 -8.70 -25.45 -17.03
CA CYS A 682 -9.20 -24.67 -18.16
C CYS A 682 -8.10 -24.01 -18.98
N ILE A 683 -6.84 -24.00 -18.54
CA ILE A 683 -5.74 -23.30 -19.22
C ILE A 683 -5.53 -23.73 -20.68
N HIS A 684 -5.85 -24.98 -21.01
CA HIS A 684 -5.74 -25.53 -22.36
C HIS A 684 -6.75 -24.92 -23.35
N LYS A 685 -7.85 -24.34 -22.86
CA LYS A 685 -8.89 -23.68 -23.67
C LYS A 685 -8.55 -22.23 -24.02
N TYR A 686 -7.48 -21.68 -23.43
CA TYR A 686 -7.04 -20.30 -23.62
C TYR A 686 -5.76 -20.25 -24.49
N PRO A 687 -5.45 -19.13 -25.16
CA PRO A 687 -6.27 -17.92 -25.27
C PRO A 687 -7.50 -18.15 -26.15
N VAL A 688 -8.58 -17.44 -25.85
CA VAL A 688 -9.78 -17.38 -26.70
C VAL A 688 -9.74 -16.10 -27.54
N GLN A 689 -10.38 -16.12 -28.72
CA GLN A 689 -10.60 -14.90 -29.48
C GLN A 689 -11.67 -14.06 -28.80
N ILE A 690 -11.31 -12.86 -28.36
CA ILE A 690 -12.24 -11.89 -27.79
C ILE A 690 -12.67 -10.97 -28.92
N ALA A 691 -13.98 -10.81 -29.12
CA ALA A 691 -14.52 -9.92 -30.14
C ALA A 691 -13.94 -8.50 -29.97
N ALA A 692 -13.50 -7.89 -31.08
CA ALA A 692 -12.93 -6.55 -31.11
C ALA A 692 -13.97 -5.45 -30.82
#